data_AF-A0A3C1LYV0-F1
#
_entry.id   AF-A0A3C1LYV0-F1
#
_cell.length_a   1.000
_cell.length_b   1.000
_cell.length_c   1.000
_cell.angle_alpha   90.00
_cell.angle_beta   90.00
_cell.angle_gamma   90.00
#
_symmetry.space_group_name_H-M   'P 1'
#
loop_
_entity.id
_entity.type
_entity.pdbx_description
1 polymer ?
#
loop_
_entity_poly.entity_id
_entity_poly.type
_entity_poly.pdbx_seq_one_letter_code
_entity_poly.pdbx_strand_id
1 'polypeptide(L)'
;NAHDALTLTINNRGFIDFEYMRGLYNKTYEEIIAELGDEIFLDPLNYDQNDISKGWVIKDEYLSGNDVRSKLTLAKAYAEKNPQLFSRNVAALEKIIPPLIEAGNIKVKLGTHWIDEKYFNQFMYELLGTPSWRRNDTPQGIYAKYNSYNSTWTIRNKSSDKSSNATQIYGTQRISAYAIIEESLNQKDVVIKDAIPYVTDSGKESVKYVVNSRETAIARAQQEKIRNAFQSWIFKDADRRADLVNKYNILFNSTVIRSYDGSRLSLPNLSPNFKPHKHQRDAVAKILSGGNTLLGYVVGAGKTASMIMGAYEQIRLGKATKCMFAVPNHITKQFAHDIYSLYPDAKALIVTDKDFEKSNRQRFLSRIAFSDVNMIVIGHSQFERIMMSPIYQKRIIEKQIDDILSAISQVQMEKGERFTIKQLEAEKKKLETKIEKLMDTSKKDSFITFEELGIDSIFIDEAHNYKNCAVFSKMRNVAGIGNSDSQKAMDMLMKTTYFNENHLPITFATGTPISNTMTEMYVMQRYLQPDTLIKAGIRCFDEWASIFGETQTALELAPEGNGYRLKTRFSKFHNLPELMQMFKQVADIRTSDMVKLSVPKIAGGTPHIITVQPTEDLLDWIRQGVQRCQDIRNRVVTPDVDNMLKFTLEAKLAGLDLRILNPQSPFNPNGKIAVCAKKIYMHYSETNADKGVQIVFCDSSTPNSERFNAYDELKRLCIEQGIKADEVAFIHDAKSDKEKEELFSKCRNGEIRVLIGSTAKCGAGTNIQERLIALHHLDCPYRPSDIEQREGRILRQGNNYPEVHIYRYVTEKSFDAYLWNILVTKQRFISQIMTSKSPQRESEDIDEAVLSFEAVKAQASGDPRIIEKMNVDNEVSKLQILKAAHLNQIYQLQDELIHKYPPQIERLKQMQQSIKDDIILRNNNPASDEFQIKIYDTIFDNRENAGKLIIALANKVTDKSPDLFLGLYRGFKLSLHFNQFTSLAEIFVDANGHYIADLNPSNGYGNIIRIENIIKGLEDKLEKVNQNLAELMQSKQTAEAAIARPFEQEDELQRLLVRQAELNSDLDLTETADIIDESDLELAQNAKTQVKAYENECEDDLEI
;
A
#
# COMPACT_ATOMS: atom_id res chain seq x y z
N ASN A 1 17.21 30.71 -24.63
CA ASN A 1 15.84 31.22 -24.37
C ASN A 1 15.54 31.06 -22.87
N ALA A 2 14.37 31.47 -22.36
CA ALA A 2 14.06 31.32 -20.92
C ALA A 2 14.12 29.86 -20.41
N HIS A 3 13.71 28.88 -21.23
CA HIS A 3 13.75 27.46 -20.86
C HIS A 3 15.17 26.90 -20.71
N ASP A 4 16.09 27.31 -21.59
CA ASP A 4 17.52 26.96 -21.48
C ASP A 4 18.12 27.58 -20.22
N ALA A 5 17.78 28.84 -19.94
CA ALA A 5 18.23 29.54 -18.74
C ALA A 5 17.70 28.84 -17.48
N LEU A 6 16.42 28.46 -17.44
CA LEU A 6 15.83 27.70 -16.32
C LEU A 6 16.58 26.38 -16.12
N THR A 7 16.86 25.67 -17.21
CA THR A 7 17.59 24.39 -17.16
C THR A 7 18.99 24.56 -16.56
N LEU A 8 19.73 25.58 -16.99
CA LEU A 8 21.05 25.89 -16.45
C LEU A 8 21.00 26.31 -14.98
N THR A 9 19.98 27.09 -14.61
CA THR A 9 19.76 27.51 -13.22
C THR A 9 19.50 26.33 -12.32
N ILE A 10 18.58 25.43 -12.68
CA ILE A 10 18.31 24.22 -11.90
C ILE A 10 19.56 23.34 -11.81
N ASN A 11 20.33 23.21 -12.89
CA ASN A 11 21.57 22.41 -12.90
C ASN A 11 22.72 23.00 -12.06
N ASN A 12 22.72 24.31 -11.80
CA ASN A 12 23.81 24.98 -11.07
C ASN A 12 23.43 25.40 -9.65
N ARG A 13 22.15 25.70 -9.41
CA ARG A 13 21.62 26.19 -8.12
C ARG A 13 20.69 25.19 -7.44
N GLY A 14 20.02 24.33 -8.21
CA GLY A 14 19.05 23.36 -7.68
C GLY A 14 17.68 23.93 -7.29
N PHE A 15 17.43 25.21 -7.54
CA PHE A 15 16.16 25.94 -7.36
C PHE A 15 16.04 27.06 -8.41
N ILE A 16 14.87 27.68 -8.55
CA ILE A 16 14.67 28.81 -9.47
C ILE A 16 15.33 30.06 -8.87
N ASP A 17 16.41 30.49 -9.50
CA ASP A 17 17.15 31.71 -9.18
C ASP A 17 17.06 32.67 -10.37
N PHE A 18 16.13 33.63 -10.31
CA PHE A 18 15.92 34.55 -11.41
C PHE A 18 17.09 35.52 -11.62
N GLU A 19 17.85 35.87 -10.57
CA GLU A 19 19.06 36.71 -10.73
C GLU A 19 20.09 36.00 -11.59
N TYR A 20 20.30 34.71 -11.33
CA TYR A 20 21.16 33.88 -12.16
C TYR A 20 20.61 33.72 -13.59
N MET A 21 19.31 33.55 -13.76
CA MET A 21 18.67 33.49 -15.09
C MET A 21 18.88 34.78 -15.89
N ARG A 22 18.75 35.96 -15.25
CA ARG A 22 18.99 37.25 -15.91
C ARG A 22 20.43 37.42 -16.36
N GLY A 23 21.38 36.90 -15.57
CA GLY A 23 22.79 36.85 -15.95
C GLY A 23 23.06 36.01 -17.20
N LEU A 24 22.25 34.98 -17.46
CA LEU A 24 22.35 34.13 -18.65
C LEU A 24 21.48 34.62 -19.82
N TYR A 25 20.34 35.23 -19.53
CA TYR A 25 19.32 35.66 -20.47
C TYR A 25 18.83 37.05 -20.08
N ASN A 26 19.39 38.06 -20.74
CA ASN A 26 19.25 39.48 -20.41
C ASN A 26 17.83 40.03 -20.68
N LYS A 27 16.86 39.63 -19.84
CA LYS A 27 15.45 40.03 -19.85
C LYS A 27 14.97 40.41 -18.44
N THR A 28 13.78 41.00 -18.31
CA THR A 28 13.18 41.29 -17.00
C THR A 28 12.55 40.05 -16.36
N TYR A 29 12.24 40.09 -15.07
CA TYR A 29 11.57 38.97 -14.38
C TYR A 29 10.22 38.65 -15.01
N GLU A 30 9.45 39.67 -15.33
CA GLU A 30 8.12 39.56 -15.91
C GLU A 30 8.17 38.91 -17.30
N GLU A 31 9.17 39.27 -18.11
CA GLU A 31 9.39 38.65 -19.42
C GLU A 31 9.79 37.18 -19.31
N ILE A 32 10.70 36.85 -18.38
CA ILE A 32 11.12 35.46 -18.13
C ILE A 32 9.92 34.63 -17.63
N ILE A 33 9.13 35.16 -16.70
CA ILE A 33 7.93 34.50 -16.18
C ILE A 33 6.90 34.28 -17.29
N ALA A 34 6.67 35.28 -18.14
CA ALA A 34 5.73 35.18 -19.25
C ALA A 34 6.18 34.15 -20.30
N GLU A 35 7.49 34.07 -20.60
CA GLU A 35 8.04 33.06 -21.51
C GLU A 35 7.96 31.64 -20.93
N LEU A 36 8.19 31.47 -19.63
CA LEU A 36 8.11 30.15 -18.99
C LEU A 36 6.66 29.67 -18.82
N GLY A 37 5.71 30.59 -18.68
CA GLY A 37 4.28 30.29 -18.64
C GLY A 37 3.90 29.23 -17.59
N ASP A 38 3.37 28.11 -18.06
CA ASP A 38 2.90 26.99 -17.22
C ASP A 38 4.03 26.04 -16.76
N GLU A 39 5.30 26.30 -17.10
CA GLU A 39 6.43 25.51 -16.60
C GLU A 39 6.80 25.85 -15.15
N ILE A 40 6.36 27.03 -14.66
CA ILE A 40 6.62 27.48 -13.29
C ILE A 40 5.35 28.09 -12.67
N PHE A 41 5.14 27.82 -11.37
CA PHE A 41 4.03 28.34 -10.59
C PHE A 41 4.55 29.08 -9.36
N LEU A 42 3.82 30.11 -8.96
CA LEU A 42 4.08 30.84 -7.73
C LEU A 42 3.37 30.11 -6.59
N ASP A 43 4.12 29.59 -5.62
CA ASP A 43 3.56 28.86 -4.48
C ASP A 43 2.98 29.85 -3.45
N PRO A 44 1.66 29.79 -3.16
CA PRO A 44 1.05 30.68 -2.17
C PRO A 44 1.68 30.61 -0.77
N LEU A 45 2.31 29.50 -0.39
CA LEU A 45 2.98 29.37 0.92
C LEU A 45 4.33 30.09 0.98
N ASN A 46 4.99 30.26 -0.17
CA ASN A 46 6.32 30.84 -0.29
C ASN A 46 6.30 32.22 -0.98
N TYR A 47 5.12 32.73 -1.31
CA TYR A 47 4.94 34.02 -1.97
C TYR A 47 5.26 35.18 -1.02
N ASP A 48 6.21 36.03 -1.44
CA ASP A 48 6.52 37.30 -0.78
C ASP A 48 5.84 38.44 -1.54
N GLN A 49 4.93 39.16 -0.86
CA GLN A 49 4.23 40.31 -1.43
C GLN A 49 5.16 41.47 -1.81
N ASN A 50 6.36 41.53 -1.22
CA ASN A 50 7.33 42.59 -1.47
C ASN A 50 8.35 42.22 -2.56
N ASP A 51 8.38 40.97 -3.00
CA ASP A 51 9.38 40.47 -3.95
C ASP A 51 8.79 39.36 -4.84
N ILE A 52 8.31 39.76 -6.02
CA ILE A 52 7.70 38.84 -6.99
C ILE A 52 8.68 37.81 -7.55
N SER A 53 10.00 37.98 -7.35
CA SER A 53 10.99 36.99 -7.82
C SER A 53 11.06 35.76 -6.91
N LYS A 54 10.47 35.80 -5.72
CA LYS A 54 10.51 34.71 -4.74
C LYS A 54 9.23 33.87 -4.74
N GLY A 55 9.38 32.62 -4.30
CA GLY A 55 8.27 31.67 -4.16
C GLY A 55 7.92 30.88 -5.42
N TRP A 56 8.71 30.99 -6.49
CA TRP A 56 8.48 30.24 -7.72
C TRP A 56 9.05 28.83 -7.64
N VAL A 57 8.24 27.87 -8.09
CA VAL A 57 8.55 26.46 -8.16
C VAL A 57 8.23 25.91 -9.54
N ILE A 58 8.91 24.84 -9.93
CA ILE A 58 8.65 24.18 -11.22
C ILE A 58 7.28 23.46 -11.20
N LYS A 59 6.65 23.34 -12.38
CA LYS A 59 5.36 22.66 -12.58
C LYS A 59 5.26 21.32 -11.89
N ASP A 60 6.24 20.45 -12.10
CA ASP A 60 6.24 19.08 -11.55
C ASP A 60 6.28 19.08 -10.02
N GLU A 61 6.82 20.12 -9.39
CA GLU A 61 6.86 20.28 -7.93
C GLU A 61 5.56 20.88 -7.38
N TYR A 62 5.02 21.90 -8.06
CA TYR A 62 3.80 22.55 -7.63
C TYR A 62 2.58 21.63 -7.73
N LEU A 63 2.43 20.96 -8.87
CA LEU A 63 1.29 20.10 -9.21
C LEU A 63 1.41 18.67 -8.67
N SER A 64 2.32 18.43 -7.73
CA SER A 64 2.50 17.12 -7.07
C SER A 64 2.53 17.25 -5.55
N GLY A 65 2.64 16.13 -4.85
CA GLY A 65 2.73 16.05 -3.39
C GLY A 65 1.47 15.47 -2.74
N ASN A 66 1.45 15.49 -1.42
CA ASN A 66 0.56 14.65 -0.61
C ASN A 66 -0.84 15.25 -0.40
N ASP A 67 -1.01 16.54 -0.69
CA ASP A 67 -2.25 17.25 -0.46
C ASP A 67 -2.52 18.32 -1.53
N VAL A 68 -2.81 17.87 -2.75
CA VAL A 68 -3.17 18.78 -3.86
C VAL A 68 -4.53 19.44 -3.65
N ARG A 69 -5.41 18.86 -2.81
CA ARG A 69 -6.72 19.43 -2.48
C ARG A 69 -6.57 20.67 -1.62
N SER A 70 -5.75 20.63 -0.56
CA SER A 70 -5.45 21.82 0.24
C SER A 70 -4.68 22.87 -0.56
N LYS A 71 -3.77 22.46 -1.46
CA LYS A 71 -3.13 23.39 -2.40
C LYS A 71 -4.16 24.12 -3.26
N LEU A 72 -5.19 23.43 -3.76
CA LEU A 72 -6.26 24.06 -4.53
C LEU A 72 -7.08 25.03 -3.68
N THR A 73 -7.44 24.64 -2.46
CA THR A 73 -8.16 25.54 -1.53
C THR A 73 -7.38 26.82 -1.28
N LEU A 74 -6.07 26.69 -1.01
CA LEU A 74 -5.19 27.84 -0.80
C LEU A 74 -5.05 28.69 -2.07
N ALA A 75 -4.87 28.06 -3.23
CA ALA A 75 -4.79 28.75 -4.52
C ALA A 75 -6.08 29.54 -4.83
N LYS A 76 -7.27 28.98 -4.52
CA LYS A 76 -8.56 29.67 -4.67
C LYS A 76 -8.62 30.91 -3.78
N ALA A 77 -8.28 30.78 -2.50
CA ALA A 77 -8.27 31.91 -1.56
C ALA A 77 -7.30 33.04 -1.97
N TYR A 78 -6.15 32.70 -2.55
CA TYR A 78 -5.20 33.69 -3.08
C TYR A 78 -5.63 34.27 -4.43
N ALA A 79 -6.29 33.48 -5.29
CA ALA A 79 -6.83 33.95 -6.55
C ALA A 79 -7.99 34.95 -6.36
N GLU A 80 -8.79 34.83 -5.30
CA GLU A 80 -9.80 35.83 -4.95
C GLU A 80 -9.18 37.23 -4.70
N LYS A 81 -7.99 37.27 -4.10
CA LYS A 81 -7.28 38.53 -3.79
C LYS A 81 -6.39 39.02 -4.93
N ASN A 82 -5.73 38.09 -5.63
CA ASN A 82 -4.77 38.39 -6.69
C ASN A 82 -5.00 37.47 -7.92
N PRO A 83 -6.08 37.69 -8.69
CA PRO A 83 -6.44 36.81 -9.80
C PRO A 83 -5.34 36.68 -10.85
N GLN A 84 -4.66 37.79 -11.17
CA GLN A 84 -3.59 37.85 -12.17
C GLN A 84 -2.42 36.88 -11.89
N LEU A 85 -2.15 36.56 -10.62
CA LEU A 85 -1.03 35.70 -10.22
C LEU A 85 -1.43 34.23 -10.05
N PHE A 86 -2.61 33.98 -9.46
CA PHE A 86 -2.99 32.65 -8.95
C PHE A 86 -4.14 31.97 -9.71
N SER A 87 -4.85 32.64 -10.62
CA SER A 87 -5.91 31.98 -11.42
C SER A 87 -5.38 30.81 -12.24
N ARG A 88 -4.15 30.90 -12.76
CA ARG A 88 -3.48 29.78 -13.46
C ARG A 88 -3.17 28.60 -12.53
N ASN A 89 -2.87 28.85 -11.25
CA ASN A 89 -2.63 27.80 -10.26
C ASN A 89 -3.92 26.99 -10.03
N VAL A 90 -5.06 27.67 -9.89
CA VAL A 90 -6.37 27.04 -9.73
C VAL A 90 -6.69 26.17 -10.94
N ALA A 91 -6.58 26.72 -12.15
CA ALA A 91 -6.86 25.99 -13.39
C ALA A 91 -5.93 24.77 -13.60
N ALA A 92 -4.68 24.85 -13.17
CA ALA A 92 -3.73 23.73 -13.26
C ALA A 92 -4.01 22.64 -12.21
N LEU A 93 -4.31 23.03 -10.96
CA LEU A 93 -4.62 22.09 -9.88
C LEU A 93 -5.96 21.35 -10.11
N GLU A 94 -6.98 22.02 -10.65
CA GLU A 94 -8.28 21.38 -10.97
C GLU A 94 -8.15 20.26 -12.03
N LYS A 95 -7.15 20.33 -12.91
CA LYS A 95 -6.90 19.30 -13.94
C LYS A 95 -6.19 18.05 -13.42
N ILE A 96 -5.44 18.17 -12.31
CA ILE A 96 -4.57 17.09 -11.80
C ILE A 96 -5.12 16.42 -10.54
N ILE A 97 -6.14 17.00 -9.90
CA ILE A 97 -6.76 16.41 -8.72
C ILE A 97 -7.34 15.04 -9.05
N PRO A 98 -7.03 14.00 -8.24
CA PRO A 98 -7.62 12.69 -8.41
C PRO A 98 -9.16 12.72 -8.32
N PRO A 99 -9.88 11.92 -9.14
CA PRO A 99 -11.32 11.78 -9.03
C PRO A 99 -11.69 11.26 -7.64
N LEU A 100 -12.84 11.68 -7.10
CA LEU A 100 -13.29 11.23 -5.79
C LEU A 100 -13.53 9.71 -5.79
N ILE A 101 -13.06 9.05 -4.73
CA ILE A 101 -13.38 7.65 -4.46
C ILE A 101 -14.73 7.60 -3.80
N GLU A 102 -15.65 6.85 -4.41
CA GLU A 102 -17.01 6.63 -3.93
C GLU A 102 -17.08 5.61 -2.79
N ALA A 103 -18.15 5.65 -2.00
CA ALA A 103 -18.32 4.86 -0.78
C ALA A 103 -18.15 3.34 -0.96
N GLY A 104 -18.69 2.75 -2.03
CA GLY A 104 -18.57 1.30 -2.28
C GLY A 104 -17.17 0.86 -2.68
N ASN A 105 -16.27 1.81 -3.02
CA ASN A 105 -14.85 1.55 -3.24
C ASN A 105 -13.99 1.77 -1.99
N ILE A 106 -14.57 2.26 -0.88
CA ILE A 106 -13.86 2.47 0.38
C ILE A 106 -14.16 1.30 1.30
N LYS A 107 -13.16 0.45 1.58
CA LYS A 107 -13.33 -0.62 2.57
C LYS A 107 -13.09 -0.07 3.97
N VAL A 108 -14.09 -0.22 4.83
CA VAL A 108 -14.08 0.28 6.21
C VAL A 108 -14.40 -0.85 7.18
N LYS A 109 -13.66 -0.91 8.29
CA LYS A 109 -13.81 -1.96 9.31
C LYS A 109 -14.10 -1.36 10.67
N LEU A 110 -14.60 -2.20 11.56
CA LEU A 110 -14.76 -1.82 12.96
C LEU A 110 -13.37 -1.55 13.55
N GLY A 111 -13.18 -0.38 14.15
CA GLY A 111 -11.90 0.03 14.73
C GLY A 111 -10.95 0.73 13.76
N THR A 112 -11.36 0.98 12.50
CA THR A 112 -10.57 1.78 11.55
C THR A 112 -10.31 3.18 12.12
N HIS A 113 -9.03 3.53 12.24
CA HIS A 113 -8.57 4.65 13.07
C HIS A 113 -9.06 6.05 12.65
N TRP A 114 -9.21 6.32 11.35
CA TRP A 114 -9.60 7.65 10.88
C TRP A 114 -11.10 7.95 11.08
N ILE A 115 -11.90 6.98 11.51
CA ILE A 115 -13.32 7.18 11.80
C ILE A 115 -13.49 7.79 13.20
N ASP A 116 -14.35 8.79 13.30
CA ASP A 116 -14.66 9.43 14.58
C ASP A 116 -15.36 8.45 15.55
N GLU A 117 -15.03 8.54 16.84
CA GLU A 117 -15.63 7.72 17.90
C GLU A 117 -17.17 7.77 17.91
N LYS A 118 -17.74 8.90 17.47
CA LYS A 118 -19.19 9.12 17.38
C LYS A 118 -19.89 8.03 16.56
N TYR A 119 -19.26 7.54 15.49
CA TYR A 119 -19.85 6.54 14.60
C TYR A 119 -19.79 5.12 15.16
N PHE A 120 -18.72 4.76 15.87
CA PHE A 120 -18.66 3.47 16.57
C PHE A 120 -19.69 3.40 17.70
N ASN A 121 -19.84 4.49 18.45
CA ASN A 121 -20.87 4.61 19.48
C ASN A 121 -22.28 4.51 18.88
N GLN A 122 -22.54 5.26 17.80
CA GLN A 122 -23.83 5.22 17.11
C GLN A 122 -24.17 3.79 16.62
N PHE A 123 -23.23 3.13 15.93
CA PHE A 123 -23.40 1.75 15.47
C PHE A 123 -23.74 0.81 16.63
N MET A 124 -22.95 0.86 17.71
CA MET A 124 -23.15 0.01 18.88
C MET A 124 -24.54 0.21 19.50
N TYR A 125 -25.00 1.45 19.62
CA TYR A 125 -26.32 1.76 20.18
C TYR A 125 -27.47 1.31 19.30
N GLU A 126 -27.35 1.47 17.98
CA GLU A 126 -28.37 1.04 17.03
C GLU A 126 -28.43 -0.48 16.91
N LEU A 127 -27.27 -1.16 16.85
CA LEU A 127 -27.19 -2.61 16.75
C LEU A 127 -27.78 -3.31 17.98
N LEU A 128 -27.47 -2.81 19.18
CA LEU A 128 -27.85 -3.47 20.44
C LEU A 128 -29.16 -2.92 21.03
N GLY A 129 -29.66 -1.78 20.52
CA GLY A 129 -30.83 -1.11 21.09
C GLY A 129 -30.57 -0.53 22.48
N THR A 130 -29.34 -0.07 22.75
CA THR A 130 -28.93 0.43 24.07
C THR A 130 -29.87 1.54 24.54
N PRO A 131 -30.41 1.54 25.77
CA PRO A 131 -31.33 2.59 26.22
C PRO A 131 -30.70 3.99 26.26
N SER A 132 -31.46 5.02 25.88
CA SER A 132 -30.97 6.42 25.76
C SER A 132 -30.28 6.94 27.03
N TRP A 133 -30.80 6.61 28.22
CA TRP A 133 -30.22 6.99 29.51
C TRP A 133 -28.86 6.35 29.81
N ARG A 134 -28.40 5.38 29.00
CA ARG A 134 -27.07 4.79 29.06
C ARG A 134 -26.12 5.27 27.95
N ARG A 135 -26.59 6.07 26.97
CA ARG A 135 -25.83 6.49 25.77
C ARG A 135 -24.99 7.76 26.00
N ASN A 136 -24.33 7.89 27.16
CA ASN A 136 -23.74 9.17 27.58
C ASN A 136 -22.31 8.98 28.11
N ASP A 137 -21.44 9.99 27.96
CA ASP A 137 -20.12 10.05 28.62
C ASP A 137 -20.28 10.39 30.12
N THR A 138 -20.95 9.51 30.83
CA THR A 138 -21.12 9.56 32.28
C THR A 138 -20.47 8.33 32.91
N PRO A 139 -20.16 8.33 34.22
CA PRO A 139 -19.60 7.15 34.88
C PRO A 139 -20.43 5.87 34.74
N GLN A 140 -21.73 5.99 34.46
CA GLN A 140 -22.68 4.87 34.30
C GLN A 140 -23.04 4.57 32.84
N GLY A 141 -22.58 5.39 31.90
CA GLY A 141 -22.87 5.19 30.48
C GLY A 141 -22.03 4.09 29.84
N ILE A 142 -22.51 3.57 28.73
CA ILE A 142 -21.81 2.60 27.89
C ILE A 142 -21.36 3.36 26.65
N TYR A 143 -20.06 3.51 26.45
CA TYR A 143 -19.52 4.15 25.25
C TYR A 143 -18.11 3.62 24.96
N ALA A 144 -17.78 3.55 23.67
CA ALA A 144 -16.46 3.26 23.15
C ALA A 144 -15.60 4.52 23.19
N LYS A 145 -14.37 4.36 23.66
CA LYS A 145 -13.35 5.42 23.73
C LYS A 145 -12.02 4.91 23.23
N TYR A 146 -11.34 5.74 22.43
CA TYR A 146 -10.01 5.46 21.91
C TYR A 146 -8.93 6.06 22.81
N ASN A 147 -7.92 5.27 23.12
CA ASN A 147 -6.69 5.73 23.75
C ASN A 147 -5.61 5.86 22.69
N SER A 148 -5.23 7.10 22.36
CA SER A 148 -4.26 7.41 21.30
C SER A 148 -2.81 7.05 21.61
N TYR A 149 -2.47 6.74 22.87
CA TYR A 149 -1.08 6.44 23.26
C TYR A 149 -0.70 4.99 23.01
N ASN A 150 -1.60 4.07 23.37
CA ASN A 150 -1.41 2.65 23.11
C ASN A 150 -2.26 2.18 21.92
N SER A 151 -2.98 3.09 21.26
CA SER A 151 -3.93 2.86 20.16
C SER A 151 -5.07 1.87 20.49
N THR A 152 -5.51 1.77 21.75
CA THR A 152 -6.57 0.80 22.18
C THR A 152 -7.95 1.43 22.24
N TRP A 153 -8.95 0.67 21.81
CA TRP A 153 -10.34 0.94 22.12
C TRP A 153 -10.75 0.27 23.43
N THR A 154 -11.56 0.95 24.23
CA THR A 154 -12.19 0.38 25.42
C THR A 154 -13.66 0.75 25.45
N ILE A 155 -14.51 -0.17 25.91
CA ILE A 155 -15.93 0.08 26.09
C ILE A 155 -16.24 0.08 27.59
N ARG A 156 -16.67 1.23 28.10
CA ARG A 156 -17.05 1.35 29.51
C ARG A 156 -18.34 0.60 29.79
N ASN A 157 -18.46 0.04 31.00
CA ASN A 157 -19.66 -0.62 31.50
C ASN A 157 -20.22 -1.74 30.57
N LYS A 158 -19.35 -2.42 29.80
CA LYS A 158 -19.69 -3.44 28.80
C LYS A 158 -20.49 -4.67 29.29
N SER A 159 -20.61 -4.85 30.60
CA SER A 159 -21.37 -5.95 31.23
C SER A 159 -22.69 -5.50 31.87
N SER A 160 -22.97 -4.19 31.85
CA SER A 160 -24.12 -3.60 32.55
C SER A 160 -25.44 -3.80 31.81
N ASP A 161 -25.41 -3.93 30.49
CA ASP A 161 -26.58 -4.24 29.66
C ASP A 161 -26.83 -5.74 29.62
N LYS A 162 -28.05 -6.12 29.97
CA LYS A 162 -28.52 -7.52 30.09
C LYS A 162 -29.64 -7.82 29.09
N SER A 163 -29.84 -6.98 28.09
CA SER A 163 -30.79 -7.23 27.00
C SER A 163 -30.46 -8.52 26.26
N SER A 164 -31.48 -9.12 25.63
CA SER A 164 -31.32 -10.29 24.75
C SER A 164 -30.38 -9.99 23.58
N ASN A 165 -30.43 -8.76 23.03
CA ASN A 165 -29.49 -8.29 22.01
C ASN A 165 -28.04 -8.43 22.45
N ALA A 166 -27.73 -7.95 23.66
CA ALA A 166 -26.38 -7.93 24.20
C ALA A 166 -25.86 -9.28 24.70
N THR A 167 -26.76 -10.22 25.04
CA THR A 167 -26.40 -11.48 25.73
C THR A 167 -26.68 -12.75 24.93
N GLN A 168 -27.50 -12.68 23.87
CA GLN A 168 -27.91 -13.86 23.09
C GLN A 168 -27.85 -13.64 21.56
N ILE A 169 -28.35 -12.51 21.04
CA ILE A 169 -28.48 -12.32 19.58
C ILE A 169 -27.15 -11.92 18.91
N TYR A 170 -26.38 -11.07 19.58
CA TYR A 170 -25.03 -10.63 19.17
C TYR A 170 -23.98 -10.94 20.24
N GLY A 171 -24.40 -11.48 21.39
CA GLY A 171 -23.56 -11.94 22.48
C GLY A 171 -23.67 -13.46 22.67
N THR A 172 -23.02 -13.98 23.69
CA THR A 172 -23.23 -15.34 24.18
C THR A 172 -23.46 -15.32 25.69
N GLN A 173 -23.84 -16.47 26.26
CA GLN A 173 -23.93 -16.61 27.72
C GLN A 173 -22.58 -16.35 28.42
N ARG A 174 -21.45 -16.53 27.71
CA ARG A 174 -20.08 -16.38 28.24
C ARG A 174 -19.49 -14.98 28.02
N ILE A 175 -19.92 -14.26 26.98
CA ILE A 175 -19.37 -12.94 26.62
C ILE A 175 -20.45 -12.01 26.06
N SER A 176 -20.49 -10.76 26.53
CA SER A 176 -21.46 -9.77 26.02
C SER A 176 -21.08 -9.29 24.61
N ALA A 177 -22.07 -8.86 23.83
CA ALA A 177 -21.86 -8.25 22.53
C ALA A 177 -20.94 -7.03 22.60
N TYR A 178 -21.04 -6.21 23.66
CA TYR A 178 -20.12 -5.09 23.90
C TYR A 178 -18.66 -5.55 24.04
N ALA A 179 -18.41 -6.65 24.75
CA ALA A 179 -17.04 -7.18 24.84
C ALA A 179 -16.55 -7.72 23.48
N ILE A 180 -17.43 -8.34 22.68
CA ILE A 180 -17.11 -8.75 21.30
C ILE A 180 -16.81 -7.55 20.40
N ILE A 181 -17.57 -6.45 20.52
CA ILE A 181 -17.34 -5.19 19.81
C ILE A 181 -15.99 -4.59 20.25
N GLU A 182 -15.66 -4.60 21.54
CA GLU A 182 -14.37 -4.10 22.04
C GLU A 182 -13.18 -4.88 21.44
N GLU A 183 -13.24 -6.21 21.42
CA GLU A 183 -12.19 -7.03 20.78
C GLU A 183 -12.10 -6.72 19.27
N SER A 184 -13.25 -6.56 18.61
CA SER A 184 -13.32 -6.23 17.19
C SER A 184 -12.75 -4.85 16.86
N LEU A 185 -13.04 -3.83 17.67
CA LEU A 185 -12.44 -2.48 17.56
C LEU A 185 -10.92 -2.52 17.68
N ASN A 186 -10.39 -3.49 18.42
CA ASN A 186 -8.95 -3.69 18.61
C ASN A 186 -8.32 -4.70 17.61
N GLN A 187 -9.05 -5.12 16.57
CA GLN A 187 -8.60 -6.12 15.59
C GLN A 187 -8.14 -7.43 16.25
N LYS A 188 -8.82 -7.84 17.32
CA LYS A 188 -8.58 -9.10 18.01
C LYS A 188 -9.73 -10.05 17.79
N ASP A 189 -9.42 -11.33 17.70
CA ASP A 189 -10.43 -12.37 17.74
C ASP A 189 -10.84 -12.67 19.17
N VAL A 190 -12.13 -12.92 19.35
CA VAL A 190 -12.66 -13.35 20.63
C VAL A 190 -12.14 -14.75 20.96
N VAL A 191 -11.69 -14.93 22.19
CA VAL A 191 -11.22 -16.22 22.73
C VAL A 191 -11.80 -16.43 24.13
N ILE A 192 -12.52 -17.54 24.30
CA ILE A 192 -13.09 -17.95 25.58
C ILE A 192 -12.15 -18.98 26.22
N LYS A 193 -11.83 -18.79 27.50
CA LYS A 193 -10.94 -19.69 28.25
C LYS A 193 -11.65 -20.21 29.50
N ASP A 194 -11.47 -21.49 29.78
CA ASP A 194 -11.92 -22.13 31.02
C ASP A 194 -10.76 -22.30 31.99
N ALA A 195 -11.05 -22.13 33.27
CA ALA A 195 -10.12 -22.34 34.37
C ALA A 195 -10.07 -23.83 34.74
N ILE A 196 -8.92 -24.47 34.52
CA ILE A 196 -8.69 -25.87 34.91
C ILE A 196 -7.72 -25.90 36.10
N PRO A 197 -8.13 -26.43 37.27
CA PRO A 197 -7.22 -26.61 38.40
C PRO A 197 -6.15 -27.66 38.08
N TYR A 198 -4.91 -27.40 38.46
CA TYR A 198 -3.79 -28.34 38.38
C TYR A 198 -2.89 -28.19 39.61
N VAL A 199 -2.19 -29.25 39.98
CA VAL A 199 -1.23 -29.23 41.09
C VAL A 199 0.17 -29.06 40.51
N THR A 200 0.88 -28.03 40.96
CA THR A 200 2.29 -27.82 40.59
C THR A 200 3.18 -28.89 41.19
N ASP A 201 4.39 -29.10 40.66
CA ASP A 201 5.39 -30.05 41.20
C ASP A 201 5.72 -29.80 42.69
N SER A 202 5.41 -28.61 43.20
CA SER A 202 5.54 -28.21 44.60
C SER A 202 4.34 -28.57 45.50
N GLY A 203 3.32 -29.27 44.98
CA GLY A 203 2.09 -29.62 45.72
C GLY A 203 1.09 -28.47 45.86
N LYS A 204 1.33 -27.33 45.21
CA LYS A 204 0.45 -26.15 45.27
C LYS A 204 -0.62 -26.21 44.19
N GLU A 205 -1.88 -26.13 44.58
CA GLU A 205 -3.01 -25.95 43.65
C GLU A 205 -2.86 -24.62 42.90
N SER A 206 -2.99 -24.67 41.59
CA SER A 206 -2.91 -23.54 40.67
C SER A 206 -3.94 -23.72 39.56
N VAL A 207 -4.28 -22.64 38.86
CA VAL A 207 -5.26 -22.67 37.77
C VAL A 207 -4.55 -22.43 36.45
N LYS A 208 -4.76 -23.33 35.48
CA LYS A 208 -4.34 -23.17 34.10
C LYS A 208 -5.55 -22.80 33.27
N TYR A 209 -5.47 -21.70 32.53
CA TYR A 209 -6.51 -21.31 31.59
C TYR A 209 -6.30 -22.03 30.26
N VAL A 210 -7.28 -22.82 29.85
CA VAL A 210 -7.28 -23.53 28.57
C VAL A 210 -8.38 -22.96 27.67
N VAL A 211 -8.10 -22.80 26.38
CA VAL A 211 -9.07 -22.26 25.42
C VAL A 211 -10.22 -23.25 25.27
N ASN A 212 -11.46 -22.76 25.42
CA ASN A 212 -12.66 -23.53 25.11
C ASN A 212 -12.98 -23.35 23.62
N SER A 213 -12.64 -24.35 22.82
CA SER A 213 -12.79 -24.29 21.36
C SER A 213 -14.23 -24.08 20.91
N ARG A 214 -15.20 -24.74 21.58
CA ARG A 214 -16.64 -24.65 21.24
C ARG A 214 -17.19 -23.25 21.51
N GLU A 215 -17.04 -22.75 22.73
CA GLU A 215 -17.52 -21.41 23.11
C GLU A 215 -16.80 -20.30 22.33
N THR A 216 -15.52 -20.50 22.02
CA THR A 216 -14.74 -19.58 21.18
C THR A 216 -15.30 -19.54 19.75
N ALA A 217 -15.64 -20.68 19.15
CA ALA A 217 -16.23 -20.72 17.81
C ALA A 217 -17.58 -20.00 17.75
N ILE A 218 -18.46 -20.22 18.74
CA ILE A 218 -19.76 -19.55 18.84
C ILE A 218 -19.57 -18.03 18.99
N ALA A 219 -18.67 -17.59 19.88
CA ALA A 219 -18.41 -16.17 20.08
C ALA A 219 -17.82 -15.48 18.83
N ARG A 220 -17.01 -16.21 18.04
CA ARG A 220 -16.47 -15.71 16.77
C ARG A 220 -17.52 -15.63 15.67
N ALA A 221 -18.47 -16.56 15.61
CA ALA A 221 -19.61 -16.44 14.70
C ALA A 221 -20.41 -15.16 14.98
N GLN A 222 -20.62 -14.83 16.27
CA GLN A 222 -21.24 -13.56 16.65
C GLN A 222 -20.37 -12.34 16.30
N GLN A 223 -19.05 -12.45 16.50
CA GLN A 223 -18.11 -11.42 16.08
C GLN A 223 -18.21 -11.10 14.59
N GLU A 224 -18.28 -12.14 13.74
CA GLU A 224 -18.39 -11.97 12.30
C GLU A 224 -19.74 -11.38 11.89
N LYS A 225 -20.82 -11.82 12.54
CA LYS A 225 -22.15 -11.21 12.38
C LYS A 225 -22.14 -9.70 12.68
N ILE A 226 -21.46 -9.28 13.76
CA ILE A 226 -21.30 -7.87 14.12
C ILE A 226 -20.47 -7.11 13.07
N ARG A 227 -19.37 -7.69 12.59
CA ARG A 227 -18.53 -7.09 11.53
C ARG A 227 -19.33 -6.87 10.25
N ASN A 228 -20.11 -7.86 9.82
CA ASN A 228 -20.96 -7.78 8.63
C ASN A 228 -22.09 -6.74 8.79
N ALA A 229 -22.69 -6.67 9.98
CA ALA A 229 -23.67 -5.63 10.29
C ALA A 229 -23.05 -4.23 10.20
N PHE A 230 -21.82 -4.04 10.71
CA PHE A 230 -21.10 -2.77 10.60
C PHE A 230 -20.82 -2.37 9.15
N GLN A 231 -20.32 -3.31 8.33
CA GLN A 231 -20.04 -3.05 6.91
C GLN A 231 -21.30 -2.60 6.15
N SER A 232 -22.44 -3.23 6.43
CA SER A 232 -23.73 -2.86 5.81
C SER A 232 -24.28 -1.55 6.35
N TRP A 233 -23.88 -1.15 7.56
CA TRP A 233 -24.40 0.03 8.24
C TRP A 233 -23.63 1.30 7.89
N ILE A 234 -22.30 1.25 7.81
CA ILE A 234 -21.43 2.44 7.83
C ILE A 234 -21.74 3.48 6.73
N PHE A 235 -22.09 3.03 5.51
CA PHE A 235 -22.43 3.91 4.39
C PHE A 235 -23.93 4.02 4.08
N LYS A 236 -24.78 3.40 4.91
CA LYS A 236 -26.24 3.37 4.69
C LYS A 236 -26.88 4.76 4.86
N ASP A 237 -26.42 5.52 5.84
CA ASP A 237 -26.87 6.88 6.10
C ASP A 237 -26.13 7.88 5.21
N ALA A 238 -26.84 8.81 4.58
CA ALA A 238 -26.29 9.70 3.57
C ALA A 238 -25.34 10.77 4.15
N ASP A 239 -25.71 11.39 5.26
CA ASP A 239 -24.89 12.43 5.90
C ASP A 239 -23.59 11.83 6.45
N ARG A 240 -23.69 10.67 7.11
CA ARG A 240 -22.52 9.90 7.55
C ARG A 240 -21.66 9.47 6.37
N ARG A 241 -22.26 8.97 5.29
CA ARG A 241 -21.52 8.57 4.08
C ARG A 241 -20.76 9.76 3.49
N ALA A 242 -21.39 10.91 3.35
CA ALA A 242 -20.76 12.12 2.83
C ALA A 242 -19.57 12.58 3.70
N ASP A 243 -19.73 12.62 5.03
CA ASP A 243 -18.64 12.96 5.97
C ASP A 243 -17.45 12.00 5.81
N LEU A 244 -17.72 10.69 5.83
CA LEU A 244 -16.69 9.65 5.76
C LEU A 244 -15.98 9.62 4.39
N VAL A 245 -16.73 9.73 3.29
CA VAL A 245 -16.16 9.76 1.93
C VAL A 245 -15.28 11.00 1.76
N ASN A 246 -15.73 12.17 2.22
CA ASN A 246 -14.93 13.39 2.14
C ASN A 246 -13.65 13.27 2.97
N LYS A 247 -13.76 12.80 4.22
CA LYS A 247 -12.61 12.60 5.12
C LYS A 247 -11.60 11.62 4.54
N TYR A 248 -12.07 10.49 3.99
CA TYR A 248 -11.21 9.50 3.35
C TYR A 248 -10.48 10.09 2.13
N ASN A 249 -11.20 10.82 1.28
CA ASN A 249 -10.61 11.43 0.09
C ASN A 249 -9.56 12.49 0.42
N ILE A 250 -9.77 13.28 1.48
CA ILE A 250 -8.79 14.25 1.96
C ILE A 250 -7.52 13.53 2.45
N LEU A 251 -7.68 12.50 3.29
CA LEU A 251 -6.55 11.80 3.92
C LEU A 251 -5.75 10.94 2.95
N PHE A 252 -6.43 10.23 2.03
CA PHE A 252 -5.82 9.16 1.24
C PHE A 252 -5.88 9.37 -0.28
N ASN A 253 -6.76 10.25 -0.78
CA ASN A 253 -6.94 10.54 -2.22
C ASN A 253 -6.67 12.02 -2.57
N SER A 254 -5.57 12.53 -2.03
CA SER A 254 -5.06 13.88 -2.28
C SER A 254 -3.61 13.89 -2.75
N THR A 255 -3.05 12.72 -3.05
CA THR A 255 -1.67 12.59 -3.50
C THR A 255 -1.59 12.63 -5.02
N VAL A 256 -0.66 13.41 -5.57
CA VAL A 256 -0.22 13.31 -6.96
C VAL A 256 1.27 13.05 -6.97
N ILE A 257 1.68 11.95 -7.60
CA ILE A 257 3.09 11.52 -7.63
C ILE A 257 3.87 12.48 -8.51
N ARG A 258 4.99 13.00 -7.98
CA ARG A 258 5.90 13.85 -8.73
C ARG A 258 6.56 13.06 -9.85
N SER A 259 6.49 13.59 -11.07
CA SER A 259 7.32 13.11 -12.18
C SER A 259 8.72 13.70 -12.02
N TYR A 260 9.73 12.84 -12.21
CA TYR A 260 11.13 13.25 -12.19
C TYR A 260 11.72 13.00 -13.57
N ASP A 261 12.02 14.06 -14.31
CA ASP A 261 12.74 13.96 -15.57
C ASP A 261 14.18 14.43 -15.41
N GLY A 262 15.10 13.48 -15.38
CA GLY A 262 16.53 13.76 -15.30
C GLY A 262 17.19 14.00 -16.65
N SER A 263 16.45 13.99 -17.77
CA SER A 263 17.01 14.16 -19.12
C SER A 263 17.88 15.43 -19.24
N ARG A 264 17.49 16.48 -18.52
CA ARG A 264 18.13 17.80 -18.49
C ARG A 264 19.33 17.92 -17.56
N LEU A 265 19.64 16.91 -16.74
CA LEU A 265 20.82 16.91 -15.87
C LEU A 265 22.10 16.77 -16.70
N SER A 266 23.05 17.68 -16.47
CA SER A 266 24.34 17.70 -17.16
C SER A 266 25.34 16.69 -16.61
N LEU A 267 25.25 16.33 -15.32
CA LEU A 267 26.15 15.40 -14.62
C LEU A 267 27.64 15.67 -14.92
N PRO A 268 28.15 16.88 -14.59
CA PRO A 268 29.54 17.24 -14.86
C PRO A 268 30.52 16.28 -14.19
N ASN A 269 31.71 16.13 -14.78
CA ASN A 269 32.78 15.23 -14.34
C ASN A 269 32.47 13.73 -14.40
N LEU A 270 31.25 13.35 -14.81
CA LEU A 270 30.93 11.96 -15.11
C LEU A 270 31.83 11.46 -16.24
N SER A 271 32.40 10.28 -16.04
CA SER A 271 33.28 9.62 -17.01
C SER A 271 32.62 9.55 -18.39
N PRO A 272 33.30 9.99 -19.48
CA PRO A 272 32.73 10.01 -20.82
C PRO A 272 32.41 8.60 -21.36
N ASN A 273 33.01 7.57 -20.76
CA ASN A 273 32.78 6.17 -21.12
C ASN A 273 31.46 5.63 -20.53
N PHE A 274 30.85 6.34 -19.57
CA PHE A 274 29.60 5.92 -18.96
C PHE A 274 28.44 6.80 -19.45
N LYS A 275 27.48 6.19 -20.15
CA LYS A 275 26.26 6.87 -20.59
C LYS A 275 25.09 6.41 -19.70
N PRO A 276 24.60 7.24 -18.77
CA PRO A 276 23.50 6.86 -17.90
C PRO A 276 22.21 6.72 -18.70
N HIS A 277 21.46 5.67 -18.41
CA HIS A 277 20.10 5.47 -18.93
C HIS A 277 19.14 6.53 -18.38
N LYS A 278 18.01 6.73 -19.06
CA LYS A 278 16.98 7.71 -18.65
C LYS A 278 16.53 7.49 -17.20
N HIS A 279 16.21 6.25 -16.81
CA HIS A 279 15.74 5.96 -15.45
C HIS A 279 16.79 6.26 -14.39
N GLN A 280 18.09 6.10 -14.69
CA GLN A 280 19.16 6.47 -13.75
C GLN A 280 19.25 7.99 -13.57
N ARG A 281 19.06 8.75 -14.66
CA ARG A 281 18.97 10.22 -14.56
C ARG A 281 17.74 10.65 -13.78
N ASP A 282 16.59 10.01 -14.02
CA ASP A 282 15.35 10.27 -13.27
C ASP A 282 15.54 9.98 -11.78
N ALA A 283 16.29 8.93 -11.43
CA ALA A 283 16.69 8.61 -10.05
C ALA A 283 17.50 9.74 -9.42
N VAL A 284 18.50 10.26 -10.14
CA VAL A 284 19.33 11.38 -9.67
C VAL A 284 18.47 12.62 -9.47
N ALA A 285 17.57 12.93 -10.41
CA ALA A 285 16.64 14.04 -10.27
C ALA A 285 15.75 13.90 -9.02
N LYS A 286 15.28 12.68 -8.71
CA LYS A 286 14.53 12.40 -7.48
C LYS A 286 15.39 12.63 -6.22
N ILE A 287 16.59 12.07 -6.16
CA ILE A 287 17.53 12.25 -5.03
C ILE A 287 17.86 13.74 -4.81
N LEU A 288 18.03 14.50 -5.89
CA LEU A 288 18.32 15.92 -5.85
C LEU A 288 17.13 16.79 -5.47
N SER A 289 15.91 16.35 -5.75
CA SER A 289 14.69 17.09 -5.36
C SER A 289 14.52 17.19 -3.84
N GLY A 290 15.25 16.37 -3.08
CA GLY A 290 15.26 16.36 -1.63
C GLY A 290 14.34 15.30 -1.02
N GLY A 291 14.42 15.18 0.31
CA GLY A 291 13.68 14.18 1.09
C GLY A 291 14.22 12.76 0.94
N ASN A 292 13.42 11.80 1.40
CA ASN A 292 13.79 10.39 1.39
C ASN A 292 13.46 9.73 0.06
N THR A 293 14.28 8.78 -0.36
CA THR A 293 14.12 8.04 -1.62
C THR A 293 14.32 6.54 -1.41
N LEU A 294 13.45 5.73 -2.01
CA LEU A 294 13.65 4.28 -2.14
C LEU A 294 13.81 3.92 -3.63
N LEU A 295 15.01 3.49 -4.01
CA LEU A 295 15.33 2.96 -5.34
C LEU A 295 14.99 1.46 -5.39
N GLY A 296 13.75 1.15 -5.73
CA GLY A 296 13.20 -0.20 -5.90
C GLY A 296 13.49 -0.78 -7.29
N TYR A 297 14.76 -0.82 -7.67
CA TYR A 297 15.17 -1.17 -9.04
C TYR A 297 15.59 -2.64 -9.11
N VAL A 298 15.11 -3.37 -10.11
CA VAL A 298 15.54 -4.77 -10.34
C VAL A 298 17.06 -4.90 -10.43
N VAL A 299 17.56 -6.09 -10.10
CA VAL A 299 19.00 -6.39 -10.16
C VAL A 299 19.52 -6.09 -11.57
N GLY A 300 20.66 -5.39 -11.65
CA GLY A 300 21.25 -4.99 -12.92
C GLY A 300 20.72 -3.69 -13.53
N ALA A 301 19.64 -3.08 -13.02
CA ALA A 301 19.14 -1.79 -13.53
C ALA A 301 20.00 -0.56 -13.16
N GLY A 302 21.17 -0.76 -12.53
CA GLY A 302 22.13 0.31 -12.26
C GLY A 302 21.86 1.14 -11.00
N LYS A 303 21.41 0.49 -9.91
CA LYS A 303 21.23 1.09 -8.56
C LYS A 303 22.49 1.78 -8.05
N THR A 304 23.62 1.07 -8.08
CA THR A 304 24.93 1.56 -7.63
C THR A 304 25.31 2.87 -8.32
N ALA A 305 25.26 2.91 -9.65
CA ALA A 305 25.55 4.12 -10.41
C ALA A 305 24.58 5.27 -10.08
N SER A 306 23.29 4.96 -9.89
CA SER A 306 22.29 5.98 -9.53
C SER A 306 22.56 6.61 -8.16
N MET A 307 22.94 5.80 -7.16
CA MET A 307 23.33 6.29 -5.84
C MET A 307 24.61 7.15 -5.90
N ILE A 308 25.64 6.69 -6.62
CA ILE A 308 26.91 7.42 -6.74
C ILE A 308 26.71 8.77 -7.44
N MET A 309 26.00 8.80 -8.57
CA MET A 309 25.67 10.04 -9.28
C MET A 309 24.82 10.98 -8.42
N GLY A 310 23.83 10.44 -7.69
CA GLY A 310 22.99 11.21 -6.78
C GLY A 310 23.78 11.89 -5.67
N ALA A 311 24.64 11.13 -4.99
CA ALA A 311 25.50 11.65 -3.91
C ALA A 311 26.51 12.69 -4.41
N TYR A 312 27.17 12.42 -5.55
CA TYR A 312 28.14 13.35 -6.12
C TYR A 312 27.47 14.68 -6.48
N GLU A 313 26.29 14.64 -7.09
CA GLU A 313 25.54 15.85 -7.43
C GLU A 313 25.02 16.59 -6.19
N GLN A 314 24.60 15.87 -5.13
CA GLN A 314 24.25 16.51 -3.85
C GLN A 314 25.44 17.29 -3.28
N ILE A 315 26.65 16.73 -3.33
CA ILE A 315 27.87 17.39 -2.87
C ILE A 315 28.22 18.59 -3.76
N ARG A 316 28.19 18.41 -5.09
CA ARG A 316 28.50 19.46 -6.06
C ARG A 316 27.58 20.68 -5.93
N LEU A 317 26.30 20.44 -5.69
CA LEU A 317 25.28 21.48 -5.53
C LEU A 317 25.23 22.07 -4.11
N GLY A 318 26.07 21.59 -3.19
CA GLY A 318 26.06 22.03 -1.79
C GLY A 318 24.82 21.61 -1.00
N LYS A 319 24.07 20.60 -1.47
CA LYS A 319 22.92 20.00 -0.76
C LYS A 319 23.35 19.01 0.32
N ALA A 320 24.55 18.46 0.20
CA ALA A 320 25.21 17.64 1.21
C ALA A 320 26.70 18.00 1.25
N THR A 321 27.33 17.83 2.40
CA THR A 321 28.77 18.00 2.59
C THR A 321 29.49 16.66 2.68
N LYS A 322 28.82 15.64 3.23
CA LYS A 322 29.42 14.34 3.51
C LYS A 322 28.39 13.21 3.43
N CYS A 323 28.51 12.42 2.36
CA CYS A 323 27.65 11.28 2.07
C CYS A 323 28.26 9.97 2.57
N MET A 324 27.47 9.10 3.18
CA MET A 324 27.88 7.75 3.59
C MET A 324 27.09 6.66 2.86
N PHE A 325 27.80 5.70 2.26
CA PHE A 325 27.28 4.50 1.63
C PHE A 325 27.46 3.30 2.56
N ALA A 326 26.35 2.72 3.03
CA ALA A 326 26.35 1.44 3.72
C ALA A 326 26.01 0.32 2.72
N VAL A 327 26.94 -0.62 2.52
CA VAL A 327 26.83 -1.67 1.50
C VAL A 327 27.11 -3.06 2.09
N PRO A 328 26.74 -4.17 1.42
CA PRO A 328 27.20 -5.50 1.82
C PRO A 328 28.73 -5.57 1.98
N ASN A 329 29.21 -6.21 3.06
CA ASN A 329 30.64 -6.16 3.44
C ASN A 329 31.59 -6.57 2.30
N HIS A 330 31.22 -7.60 1.53
CA HIS A 330 32.03 -8.16 0.45
C HIS A 330 32.11 -7.29 -0.81
N ILE A 331 31.25 -6.27 -0.97
CA ILE A 331 31.25 -5.38 -2.15
C ILE A 331 31.85 -4.00 -1.89
N THR A 332 32.32 -3.71 -0.68
CA THR A 332 32.88 -2.39 -0.31
C THR A 332 33.98 -1.90 -1.26
N LYS A 333 34.92 -2.79 -1.63
CA LYS A 333 36.00 -2.48 -2.59
C LYS A 333 35.48 -2.28 -4.01
N GLN A 334 34.52 -3.10 -4.45
CA GLN A 334 33.92 -2.98 -5.77
C GLN A 334 33.16 -1.66 -5.89
N PHE A 335 32.37 -1.30 -4.88
CA PHE A 335 31.65 -0.04 -4.84
C PHE A 335 32.60 1.17 -4.92
N ALA A 336 33.76 1.08 -4.25
CA ALA A 336 34.78 2.10 -4.35
C ALA A 336 35.38 2.22 -5.76
N HIS A 337 35.65 1.10 -6.42
CA HIS A 337 36.07 1.09 -7.83
C HIS A 337 35.00 1.75 -8.72
N ASP A 338 33.72 1.48 -8.49
CA ASP A 338 32.62 2.08 -9.23
C ASP A 338 32.55 3.60 -9.03
N ILE A 339 32.84 4.11 -7.82
CA ILE A 339 32.96 5.56 -7.55
C ILE A 339 34.04 6.18 -8.45
N TYR A 340 35.27 5.66 -8.43
CA TYR A 340 36.37 6.23 -9.22
C TYR A 340 36.21 6.00 -10.72
N SER A 341 35.49 4.95 -11.13
CA SER A 341 35.17 4.70 -12.54
C SER A 341 34.16 5.71 -13.10
N LEU A 342 33.19 6.12 -12.28
CA LEU A 342 32.19 7.12 -12.64
C LEU A 342 32.73 8.54 -12.47
N TYR A 343 33.43 8.82 -11.38
CA TYR A 343 33.97 10.13 -11.01
C TYR A 343 35.42 10.00 -10.54
N PRO A 344 36.41 10.13 -11.45
CA PRO A 344 37.83 9.99 -11.11
C PRO A 344 38.35 11.00 -10.09
N ASP A 345 37.69 12.15 -9.93
CA ASP A 345 38.03 13.24 -9.02
C ASP A 345 37.35 13.16 -7.64
N ALA A 346 36.56 12.11 -7.39
CA ALA A 346 35.83 11.94 -6.13
C ALA A 346 36.77 11.77 -4.92
N LYS A 347 36.42 12.40 -3.79
CA LYS A 347 37.17 12.28 -2.52
C LYS A 347 36.56 11.19 -1.63
N ALA A 348 36.76 9.93 -2.02
CA ALA A 348 36.17 8.79 -1.34
C ALA A 348 37.09 8.19 -0.25
N LEU A 349 36.53 7.91 0.93
CA LEU A 349 37.14 7.14 2.01
C LEU A 349 36.50 5.76 2.12
N ILE A 350 37.31 4.71 2.02
CA ILE A 350 36.85 3.32 1.94
C ILE A 350 37.23 2.60 3.23
N VAL A 351 36.27 1.91 3.85
CA VAL A 351 36.56 1.05 5.01
C VAL A 351 37.29 -0.22 4.59
N THR A 352 38.26 -0.64 5.38
CA THR A 352 38.88 -1.97 5.30
C THR A 352 38.60 -2.78 6.57
N ASP A 353 38.75 -4.10 6.51
CA ASP A 353 38.53 -4.97 7.68
C ASP A 353 39.43 -4.60 8.87
N LYS A 354 40.65 -4.11 8.59
CA LYS A 354 41.62 -3.68 9.61
C LYS A 354 41.21 -2.39 10.33
N ASP A 355 40.41 -1.55 9.69
CA ASP A 355 40.00 -0.25 10.24
C ASP A 355 39.03 -0.40 11.41
N PHE A 356 38.31 -1.53 11.52
CA PHE A 356 37.35 -1.79 12.60
C PHE A 356 37.84 -2.78 13.66
N GLU A 357 39.14 -3.10 13.66
CA GLU A 357 39.82 -3.67 14.82
C GLU A 357 39.82 -2.67 15.98
N LYS A 358 39.76 -3.15 17.24
CA LYS A 358 39.59 -2.29 18.43
C LYS A 358 40.60 -1.14 18.51
N SER A 359 41.85 -1.38 18.13
CA SER A 359 42.94 -0.40 18.15
C SER A 359 42.83 0.68 17.06
N ASN A 360 42.24 0.35 15.90
CA ASN A 360 42.24 1.23 14.72
C ASN A 360 40.92 1.98 14.51
N ARG A 361 39.83 1.46 15.08
CA ARG A 361 38.48 2.00 14.92
C ARG A 361 38.39 3.48 15.25
N GLN A 362 38.99 3.91 16.37
CA GLN A 362 38.94 5.31 16.78
C GLN A 362 39.62 6.21 15.75
N ARG A 363 40.81 5.81 15.27
CA ARG A 363 41.55 6.56 14.24
C ARG A 363 40.75 6.69 12.94
N PHE A 364 40.04 5.63 12.53
CA PHE A 364 39.19 5.65 11.34
C PHE A 364 37.99 6.59 11.51
N LEU A 365 37.28 6.53 12.64
CA LEU A 365 36.16 7.43 12.92
C LEU A 365 36.60 8.90 13.02
N SER A 366 37.75 9.18 13.64
CA SER A 366 38.34 10.53 13.65
C SER A 366 38.67 11.02 12.24
N ARG A 367 39.15 10.13 11.36
CA ARG A 367 39.41 10.48 9.95
C ARG A 367 38.11 10.85 9.24
N ILE A 368 37.02 10.12 9.45
CA ILE A 368 35.72 10.49 8.89
C ILE A 368 35.30 11.87 9.39
N ALA A 369 35.36 12.13 10.71
CA ALA A 369 34.88 13.37 11.30
C ALA A 369 35.67 14.60 10.83
N PHE A 370 37.00 14.53 10.82
CA PHE A 370 37.88 15.70 10.69
C PHE A 370 38.62 15.85 9.35
N SER A 371 38.45 14.94 8.38
CA SER A 371 39.07 15.08 7.06
C SER A 371 38.12 15.62 5.99
N ASP A 372 38.68 16.19 4.91
CA ASP A 372 37.95 16.76 3.77
C ASP A 372 37.34 15.70 2.82
N VAL A 373 37.12 14.48 3.30
CA VAL A 373 36.49 13.41 2.54
C VAL A 373 34.98 13.64 2.52
N ASN A 374 34.38 13.48 1.34
CA ASN A 374 32.96 13.79 1.12
C ASN A 374 32.13 12.55 0.77
N MET A 375 32.75 11.42 0.41
CA MET A 375 32.08 10.15 0.16
C MET A 375 32.69 9.04 1.03
N ILE A 376 31.92 8.41 1.90
CA ILE A 376 32.40 7.35 2.79
C ILE A 376 31.74 6.03 2.40
N VAL A 377 32.53 4.99 2.13
CA VAL A 377 32.02 3.63 1.85
C VAL A 377 32.28 2.73 3.05
N ILE A 378 31.22 2.21 3.63
CA ILE A 378 31.26 1.34 4.81
C ILE A 378 30.42 0.06 4.61
N GLY A 379 30.88 -1.07 5.16
CA GLY A 379 30.09 -2.30 5.15
C GLY A 379 28.98 -2.28 6.20
N HIS A 380 27.88 -3.01 5.97
CA HIS A 380 26.74 -3.09 6.90
C HIS A 380 27.15 -3.43 8.33
N SER A 381 28.04 -4.40 8.52
CA SER A 381 28.46 -4.81 9.86
C SER A 381 29.26 -3.74 10.59
N GLN A 382 30.04 -2.93 9.86
CA GLN A 382 30.79 -1.82 10.43
C GLN A 382 29.85 -0.64 10.71
N PHE A 383 28.89 -0.36 9.83
CA PHE A 383 27.87 0.67 10.02
C PHE A 383 27.05 0.42 11.30
N GLU A 384 26.62 -0.82 11.53
CA GLU A 384 25.89 -1.26 12.73
C GLU A 384 26.69 -1.10 14.04
N ARG A 385 28.03 -1.06 13.96
CA ARG A 385 28.89 -0.85 15.14
C ARG A 385 28.98 0.62 15.52
N ILE A 386 28.70 1.55 14.60
CA ILE A 386 28.70 3.00 14.87
C ILE A 386 27.34 3.38 15.48
N MET A 387 27.29 3.46 16.80
CA MET A 387 26.08 3.75 17.56
C MET A 387 25.81 5.27 17.63
N MET A 388 24.53 5.63 17.77
CA MET A 388 24.12 6.98 18.21
C MET A 388 24.61 7.24 19.63
N SER A 389 24.71 8.51 20.04
CA SER A 389 25.12 8.86 21.40
C SER A 389 24.15 8.27 22.44
N PRO A 390 24.65 7.89 23.62
CA PRO A 390 23.79 7.47 24.72
C PRO A 390 22.75 8.53 25.11
N ILE A 391 23.06 9.82 24.90
CA ILE A 391 22.14 10.94 25.15
C ILE A 391 20.98 10.88 24.16
N TYR A 392 21.24 10.74 22.85
CA TYR A 392 20.20 10.61 21.85
C TYR A 392 19.34 9.35 22.05
N GLN A 393 19.99 8.21 22.31
CA GLN A 393 19.29 6.95 22.61
C GLN A 393 18.37 7.10 23.83
N LYS A 394 18.86 7.76 24.88
CA LYS A 394 18.08 8.07 26.08
C LYS A 394 16.91 9.01 25.75
N ARG A 395 17.13 10.08 25.00
CA ARG A 395 16.08 11.04 24.57
C ARG A 395 14.93 10.34 23.84
N ILE A 396 15.23 9.39 22.95
CA ILE A 396 14.19 8.63 22.24
C ILE A 396 13.38 7.75 23.20
N ILE A 397 14.03 7.13 24.19
CA ILE A 397 13.34 6.31 25.18
C ILE A 397 12.56 7.18 26.18
N GLU A 398 13.10 8.34 26.57
CA GLU A 398 12.42 9.31 27.44
C GLU A 398 11.16 9.86 26.77
N LYS A 399 11.20 10.19 25.47
CA LYS A 399 10.01 10.59 24.72
C LYS A 399 8.91 9.52 24.78
N GLN A 400 9.28 8.24 24.67
CA GLN A 400 8.33 7.13 24.83
C GLN A 400 7.79 7.02 26.26
N ILE A 401 8.62 7.31 27.27
CA ILE A 401 8.18 7.34 28.67
C ILE A 401 7.22 8.52 28.93
N ASP A 402 7.51 9.70 28.38
CA ASP A 402 6.67 10.89 28.51
C ASP A 402 5.29 10.66 27.88
N ASP A 403 5.26 10.04 26.70
CA ASP A 403 4.02 9.62 26.05
C ASP A 403 3.21 8.66 26.96
N ILE A 404 3.87 7.67 27.57
CA ILE A 404 3.23 6.74 28.52
C ILE A 404 2.74 7.48 29.78
N LEU A 405 3.50 8.44 30.31
CA LEU A 405 3.11 9.22 31.48
C LEU A 405 1.89 10.09 31.21
N SER A 406 1.85 10.78 30.07
CA SER A 406 0.67 11.53 29.64
C SER A 406 -0.56 10.61 29.47
N ALA A 407 -0.36 9.39 28.94
CA ALA A 407 -1.41 8.37 28.88
C ALA A 407 -1.94 7.98 30.27
N ILE A 408 -1.05 7.73 31.22
CA ILE A 408 -1.42 7.38 32.60
C ILE A 408 -2.20 8.52 33.24
N SER A 409 -1.72 9.77 33.14
CA SER A 409 -2.40 10.94 33.70
C SER A 409 -3.79 11.13 33.11
N GLN A 410 -3.95 10.95 31.80
CA GLN A 410 -5.26 11.04 31.16
C GLN A 410 -6.20 9.92 31.62
N VAL A 411 -5.73 8.67 31.67
CA VAL A 411 -6.53 7.54 32.18
C VAL A 411 -6.94 7.75 33.64
N GLN A 412 -6.06 8.32 34.47
CA GLN A 412 -6.35 8.66 35.86
C GLN A 412 -7.39 9.78 36.00
N MET A 413 -7.25 10.87 35.22
CA MET A 413 -8.22 11.97 35.17
C MET A 413 -9.61 11.47 34.75
N GLU A 414 -9.66 10.51 33.84
CA GLU A 414 -10.89 9.96 33.31
C GLU A 414 -11.50 8.85 34.20
N LYS A 415 -10.90 8.52 35.35
CA LYS A 415 -11.27 7.38 36.22
C LYS A 415 -11.30 6.03 35.45
N GLY A 416 -10.37 5.84 34.52
CA GLY A 416 -10.24 4.60 33.74
C GLY A 416 -9.85 3.39 34.59
N GLU A 417 -9.92 2.20 34.00
CA GLU A 417 -9.71 0.93 34.71
C GLU A 417 -8.28 0.78 35.26
N ARG A 418 -8.16 0.32 36.52
CA ARG A 418 -6.87 0.03 37.19
C ARG A 418 -5.97 -0.93 36.39
N PHE A 419 -6.55 -1.77 35.55
CA PHE A 419 -5.81 -2.76 34.75
C PHE A 419 -4.96 -2.09 33.66
N THR A 420 -5.48 -1.07 32.98
CA THR A 420 -4.76 -0.32 31.94
C THR A 420 -3.58 0.45 32.52
N ILE A 421 -3.75 1.03 33.72
CA ILE A 421 -2.68 1.73 34.45
C ILE A 421 -1.51 0.78 34.75
N LYS A 422 -1.82 -0.44 35.26
CA LYS A 422 -0.79 -1.44 35.59
C LYS A 422 0.01 -1.91 34.38
N GLN A 423 -0.61 -1.99 33.20
CA GLN A 423 0.10 -2.35 31.96
C GLN A 423 1.06 -1.24 31.52
N LEU A 424 0.60 0.02 31.54
CA LEU A 424 1.41 1.18 31.21
C LEU A 424 2.59 1.36 32.18
N GLU A 425 2.38 1.09 33.48
CA GLU A 425 3.45 1.09 34.49
C GLU A 425 4.50 0.00 34.25
N ALA A 426 4.08 -1.21 33.82
CA ALA A 426 5.01 -2.29 33.51
C ALA A 426 5.86 -1.99 32.27
N GLU A 427 5.25 -1.37 31.26
CA GLU A 427 5.94 -0.94 30.04
C GLU A 427 6.92 0.20 30.33
N LYS A 428 6.50 1.20 31.11
CA LYS A 428 7.37 2.26 31.63
C LYS A 428 8.59 1.68 32.34
N LYS A 429 8.40 0.75 33.27
CA LYS A 429 9.49 0.11 34.02
C LYS A 429 10.47 -0.63 33.10
N LYS A 430 9.97 -1.26 32.03
CA LYS A 430 10.83 -1.93 31.03
C LYS A 430 11.71 -0.92 30.28
N LEU A 431 11.16 0.25 29.93
CA LEU A 431 11.92 1.34 29.29
C LEU A 431 12.91 1.98 30.27
N GLU A 432 12.55 2.20 31.53
CA GLU A 432 13.44 2.68 32.59
C GLU A 432 14.64 1.73 32.78
N THR A 433 14.42 0.42 32.86
CA THR A 433 15.50 -0.58 32.92
C THR A 433 16.39 -0.56 31.66
N LYS A 434 15.83 -0.20 30.48
CA LYS A 434 16.61 -0.04 29.25
C LYS A 434 17.51 1.20 29.32
N ILE A 435 17.03 2.31 29.89
CA ILE A 435 17.85 3.51 30.15
C ILE A 435 18.99 3.19 31.11
N GLU A 436 18.71 2.49 32.22
CA GLU A 436 19.74 2.09 33.19
C GLU A 436 20.88 1.28 32.52
N LYS A 437 20.51 0.30 31.68
CA LYS A 437 21.47 -0.50 30.90
C LYS A 437 22.28 0.32 29.89
N LEU A 438 21.68 1.34 29.28
CA LEU A 438 22.37 2.24 28.35
C LEU A 438 23.32 3.22 29.05
N MET A 439 23.03 3.57 30.29
CA MET A 439 23.85 4.46 31.12
C MET A 439 24.99 3.74 31.84
N ASP A 440 25.00 2.40 31.88
CA ASP A 440 26.10 1.61 32.43
C ASP A 440 27.40 1.86 31.65
N THR A 441 28.28 2.66 32.26
CA THR A 441 29.56 3.15 31.70
C THR A 441 30.68 2.10 31.67
N SER A 442 30.44 0.88 32.14
CA SER A 442 31.47 -0.17 32.28
C SER A 442 31.99 -0.77 30.95
N LYS A 443 31.43 -0.39 29.78
CA LYS A 443 31.76 -0.96 28.45
C LYS A 443 31.86 0.07 27.32
N LYS A 444 32.74 1.08 27.38
CA LYS A 444 32.90 2.05 26.27
C LYS A 444 34.26 1.99 25.57
N ASP A 445 34.28 1.35 24.40
CA ASP A 445 35.43 1.32 23.45
C ASP A 445 35.39 2.49 22.42
N SER A 446 34.39 3.40 22.43
CA SER A 446 34.22 4.44 21.39
C SER A 446 33.96 5.84 21.97
N PHE A 447 34.80 6.81 21.61
CA PHE A 447 34.65 8.24 21.97
C PHE A 447 33.83 9.03 20.93
N ILE A 448 33.84 8.61 19.64
CA ILE A 448 33.10 9.26 18.55
C ILE A 448 31.82 8.47 18.26
N THR A 449 30.70 9.18 18.23
CA THR A 449 29.33 8.69 17.97
C THR A 449 28.91 9.00 16.53
N PHE A 450 27.83 8.38 16.06
CA PHE A 450 27.39 8.52 14.66
C PHE A 450 27.14 9.99 14.26
N GLU A 451 26.48 10.76 15.12
CA GLU A 451 26.14 12.16 14.88
C GLU A 451 27.38 13.09 14.83
N GLU A 452 28.46 12.72 15.51
CA GLU A 452 29.73 13.49 15.50
C GLU A 452 30.56 13.26 14.22
N LEU A 453 30.18 12.31 13.35
CA LEU A 453 30.86 12.08 12.08
C LEU A 453 30.60 13.20 11.05
N GLY A 454 29.54 14.00 11.27
CA GLY A 454 29.11 15.05 10.34
C GLY A 454 28.57 14.50 9.02
N ILE A 455 27.90 13.34 9.05
CA ILE A 455 27.22 12.78 7.87
C ILE A 455 25.87 13.47 7.72
N ASP A 456 25.62 14.06 6.56
CA ASP A 456 24.37 14.76 6.23
C ASP A 456 23.58 14.11 5.09
N SER A 457 24.09 13.03 4.48
CA SER A 457 23.31 12.15 3.62
C SER A 457 23.73 10.68 3.75
N ILE A 458 22.76 9.76 3.75
CA ILE A 458 23.01 8.31 3.80
C ILE A 458 22.41 7.57 2.62
N PHE A 459 23.17 6.60 2.11
CA PHE A 459 22.80 5.69 1.03
C PHE A 459 22.93 4.26 1.54
N ILE A 460 21.82 3.52 1.62
CA ILE A 460 21.79 2.15 2.13
C ILE A 460 21.49 1.19 0.98
N ASP A 461 22.47 0.39 0.60
CA ASP A 461 22.30 -0.68 -0.40
C ASP A 461 21.75 -1.96 0.24
N GLU A 462 21.04 -2.77 -0.55
CA GLU A 462 20.33 -3.96 -0.06
C GLU A 462 19.52 -3.70 1.23
N ALA A 463 18.77 -2.60 1.23
CA ALA A 463 18.01 -2.11 2.39
C ALA A 463 16.97 -3.11 2.92
N HIS A 464 16.57 -4.11 2.11
CA HIS A 464 15.70 -5.21 2.55
C HIS A 464 16.27 -5.99 3.75
N ASN A 465 17.58 -5.91 4.03
CA ASN A 465 18.19 -6.48 5.22
C ASN A 465 17.72 -5.84 6.55
N TYR A 466 17.11 -4.66 6.50
CA TYR A 466 16.60 -3.93 7.66
C TYR A 466 15.08 -4.05 7.84
N LYS A 467 14.40 -4.89 7.05
CA LYS A 467 12.93 -5.06 7.09
C LYS A 467 12.38 -5.68 8.38
N ASN A 468 13.22 -6.39 9.15
CA ASN A 468 12.82 -7.08 10.37
C ASN A 468 12.93 -6.14 11.60
N CYS A 469 12.20 -5.03 11.56
CA CYS A 469 12.07 -4.10 12.68
C CYS A 469 10.85 -4.48 13.52
N ALA A 470 11.01 -4.60 14.84
CA ALA A 470 9.87 -4.88 15.71
C ALA A 470 8.83 -3.75 15.60
N VAL A 471 7.60 -4.15 15.30
CA VAL A 471 6.43 -3.28 15.37
C VAL A 471 5.70 -3.60 16.67
N PHE A 472 5.46 -2.58 17.49
CA PHE A 472 4.61 -2.75 18.65
C PHE A 472 3.16 -2.86 18.18
N SER A 473 2.51 -3.97 18.49
CA SER A 473 1.14 -4.27 18.08
C SER A 473 0.38 -4.95 19.20
N LYS A 474 -0.91 -4.63 19.33
CA LYS A 474 -1.84 -5.37 20.21
C LYS A 474 -2.17 -6.76 19.70
N MET A 475 -1.98 -6.99 18.40
CA MET A 475 -2.21 -8.26 17.73
C MET A 475 -1.09 -9.23 18.10
N ARG A 476 -1.20 -9.82 19.29
CA ARG A 476 -0.22 -10.79 19.80
C ARG A 476 -0.42 -12.14 19.11
N ASN A 477 0.68 -12.82 18.79
CA ASN A 477 0.70 -14.16 18.17
C ASN A 477 0.07 -14.23 16.77
N VAL A 478 0.06 -13.13 16.02
CA VAL A 478 -0.40 -13.11 14.64
C VAL A 478 0.78 -13.31 13.69
N ALA A 479 0.69 -14.33 12.82
CA ALA A 479 1.70 -14.56 11.78
C ALA A 479 1.62 -13.46 10.70
N GLY A 480 2.76 -13.11 10.10
CA GLY A 480 2.87 -11.96 9.19
C GLY A 480 3.20 -10.63 9.88
N ILE A 481 3.17 -10.56 11.22
CA ILE A 481 3.63 -9.41 12.00
C ILE A 481 5.02 -9.69 12.58
N GLY A 482 5.99 -8.83 12.27
CA GLY A 482 7.37 -8.95 12.76
C GLY A 482 7.49 -8.65 14.25
N ASN A 483 7.45 -9.69 15.09
CA ASN A 483 7.63 -9.56 16.55
C ASN A 483 9.08 -9.72 17.02
N SER A 484 10.00 -10.11 16.12
CA SER A 484 11.41 -10.31 16.44
C SER A 484 12.17 -8.98 16.38
N ASP A 485 12.67 -8.51 17.53
CA ASP A 485 13.47 -7.29 17.65
C ASP A 485 14.91 -7.54 17.15
N SER A 486 15.19 -7.19 15.90
CA SER A 486 16.57 -7.19 15.38
C SER A 486 17.28 -5.92 15.83
N GLN A 487 18.35 -6.06 16.62
CA GLN A 487 19.20 -4.93 17.02
C GLN A 487 19.64 -4.07 15.83
N LYS A 488 19.94 -4.72 14.69
CA LYS A 488 20.29 -4.06 13.43
C LYS A 488 19.17 -3.15 12.90
N ALA A 489 17.93 -3.62 12.92
CA ALA A 489 16.78 -2.86 12.43
C ALA A 489 16.40 -1.71 13.39
N MET A 490 16.64 -1.88 14.69
CA MET A 490 16.47 -0.82 15.68
C MET A 490 17.56 0.26 15.57
N ASP A 491 18.82 -0.12 15.33
CA ASP A 491 19.90 0.83 15.04
C ASP A 491 19.59 1.68 13.79
N MET A 492 19.14 1.03 12.71
CA MET A 492 18.69 1.72 11.51
C MET A 492 17.54 2.68 11.80
N LEU A 493 16.54 2.26 12.59
CA LEU A 493 15.44 3.12 12.98
C LEU A 493 15.94 4.40 13.66
N MET A 494 16.79 4.27 14.67
CA MET A 494 17.32 5.44 15.40
C MET A 494 18.07 6.39 14.47
N LYS A 495 18.91 5.88 13.57
CA LYS A 495 19.63 6.70 12.59
C LYS A 495 18.65 7.38 11.62
N THR A 496 17.72 6.65 11.03
CA THR A 496 16.72 7.25 10.13
C THR A 496 15.84 8.29 10.83
N THR A 497 15.46 8.07 12.10
CA THR A 497 14.74 9.07 12.90
C THR A 497 15.57 10.34 13.07
N TYR A 498 16.85 10.23 13.39
CA TYR A 498 17.76 11.38 13.47
C TYR A 498 17.81 12.16 12.15
N PHE A 499 17.93 11.47 11.01
CA PHE A 499 17.93 12.13 9.70
C PHE A 499 16.61 12.84 9.43
N ASN A 500 15.47 12.17 9.67
CA ASN A 500 14.15 12.74 9.48
C ASN A 500 13.91 13.98 10.36
N GLU A 501 14.27 13.93 11.66
CA GLU A 501 14.14 15.05 12.60
C GLU A 501 14.96 16.27 12.19
N ASN A 502 16.09 16.08 11.48
CA ASN A 502 16.96 17.14 10.99
C ASN A 502 16.75 17.47 9.50
N HIS A 503 15.70 16.91 8.87
CA HIS A 503 15.41 17.06 7.44
C HIS A 503 16.57 16.68 6.50
N LEU A 504 17.37 15.70 6.91
CA LEU A 504 18.51 15.18 6.15
C LEU A 504 18.07 14.06 5.20
N PRO A 505 18.58 14.00 3.96
CA PRO A 505 18.15 13.02 2.95
C PRO A 505 18.64 11.59 3.23
N ILE A 506 17.71 10.64 3.10
CA ILE A 506 17.95 9.19 3.20
C ILE A 506 17.65 8.54 1.85
N THR A 507 18.60 7.78 1.29
CA THR A 507 18.38 6.98 0.08
C THR A 507 18.54 5.50 0.38
N PHE A 508 17.48 4.72 0.22
CA PHE A 508 17.53 3.26 0.27
C PHE A 508 17.55 2.70 -1.14
N ALA A 509 18.28 1.61 -1.36
CA ALA A 509 18.29 0.87 -2.61
C ALA A 509 18.09 -0.63 -2.34
N THR A 510 17.20 -1.25 -3.11
CA THR A 510 16.94 -2.69 -3.02
C THR A 510 16.25 -3.19 -4.29
N GLY A 511 16.57 -4.42 -4.71
CA GLY A 511 15.83 -5.07 -5.80
C GLY A 511 14.47 -5.56 -5.38
N THR A 512 14.30 -5.82 -4.09
CA THR A 512 13.14 -6.49 -3.50
C THR A 512 12.64 -5.65 -2.32
N PRO A 513 12.03 -4.48 -2.58
CA PRO A 513 11.47 -3.60 -1.54
C PRO A 513 10.48 -4.32 -0.62
N ILE A 514 9.76 -5.31 -1.16
CA ILE A 514 8.96 -6.28 -0.42
C ILE A 514 9.55 -7.64 -0.76
N SER A 515 9.98 -8.36 0.27
CA SER A 515 10.70 -9.63 0.12
C SER A 515 9.84 -10.83 0.49
N ASN A 516 8.86 -10.68 1.40
CA ASN A 516 7.97 -11.77 1.81
C ASN A 516 6.53 -11.35 2.16
N THR A 517 6.33 -10.25 2.90
CA THR A 517 5.00 -9.82 3.37
C THR A 517 4.83 -8.30 3.25
N MET A 518 3.60 -7.85 2.99
CA MET A 518 3.24 -6.43 2.92
C MET A 518 3.50 -5.67 4.23
N THR A 519 3.59 -6.35 5.38
CA THR A 519 4.03 -5.73 6.64
C THR A 519 5.44 -5.11 6.55
N GLU A 520 6.30 -5.64 5.67
CA GLU A 520 7.64 -5.07 5.40
C GLU A 520 7.54 -3.68 4.76
N MET A 521 6.46 -3.38 4.04
CA MET A 521 6.21 -2.06 3.48
C MET A 521 6.05 -1.01 4.59
N TYR A 522 5.28 -1.31 5.64
CA TYR A 522 5.13 -0.40 6.78
C TYR A 522 6.47 -0.09 7.44
N VAL A 523 7.36 -1.08 7.56
CA VAL A 523 8.71 -0.87 8.11
C VAL A 523 9.52 0.10 7.22
N MET A 524 9.45 -0.04 5.90
CA MET A 524 10.08 0.90 4.96
C MET A 524 9.47 2.31 5.05
N GLN A 525 8.14 2.40 5.19
CA GLN A 525 7.45 3.69 5.40
C GLN A 525 7.82 4.33 6.74
N ARG A 526 8.04 3.54 7.79
CA ARG A 526 8.50 4.04 9.09
C ARG A 526 9.89 4.67 8.99
N TYR A 527 10.78 4.10 8.17
CA TYR A 527 12.11 4.66 7.92
C TYR A 527 12.07 5.92 7.04
N LEU A 528 11.26 5.91 5.97
CA LEU A 528 11.36 6.90 4.89
C LEU A 528 10.19 7.89 4.81
N GLN A 529 9.06 7.62 5.46
CA GLN A 529 7.83 8.41 5.37
C GLN A 529 7.16 8.70 6.73
N PRO A 530 7.88 8.93 7.84
CA PRO A 530 7.25 9.13 9.15
C PRO A 530 6.25 10.30 9.15
N ASP A 531 6.62 11.44 8.54
CA ASP A 531 5.74 12.62 8.48
C ASP A 531 4.49 12.38 7.61
N THR A 532 4.62 11.57 6.55
CA THR A 532 3.48 11.23 5.69
C THR A 532 2.51 10.32 6.44
N LEU A 533 3.02 9.33 7.18
CA LEU A 533 2.21 8.48 8.04
C LEU A 533 1.47 9.32 9.09
N ILE A 534 2.17 10.22 9.79
CA ILE A 534 1.56 11.10 10.81
C ILE A 534 0.46 11.97 10.21
N LYS A 535 0.67 12.57 9.03
CA LYS A 535 -0.34 13.38 8.31
C LYS A 535 -1.55 12.56 7.89
N ALA A 536 -1.37 11.29 7.55
CA ALA A 536 -2.45 10.35 7.26
C ALA A 536 -3.17 9.83 8.54
N GLY A 537 -2.77 10.29 9.73
CA GLY A 537 -3.29 9.80 11.01
C GLY A 537 -2.71 8.46 11.44
N ILE A 538 -1.56 8.06 10.91
CA ILE A 538 -0.92 6.77 11.18
C ILE A 538 0.35 7.01 12.01
N ARG A 539 0.33 6.61 13.28
CA ARG A 539 1.44 6.74 14.23
C ARG A 539 2.04 5.39 14.58
N CYS A 540 1.23 4.33 14.53
CA CYS A 540 1.67 2.97 14.82
C CYS A 540 1.18 1.94 13.79
N PHE A 541 1.70 0.72 13.92
CA PHE A 541 1.34 -0.38 13.04
C PHE A 541 -0.14 -0.76 13.14
N ASP A 542 -0.74 -0.73 14.33
CA ASP A 542 -2.15 -1.10 14.51
C ASP A 542 -3.09 -0.14 13.76
N GLU A 543 -2.74 1.15 13.73
CA GLU A 543 -3.49 2.17 12.99
C GLU A 543 -3.34 1.94 11.48
N TRP A 544 -2.12 1.70 11.00
CA TRP A 544 -1.85 1.34 9.61
C TRP A 544 -2.64 0.07 9.20
N ALA A 545 -2.58 -0.97 10.02
CA ALA A 545 -3.29 -2.22 9.81
C ALA A 545 -4.80 -2.00 9.78
N SER A 546 -5.36 -1.18 10.68
CA SER A 546 -6.80 -0.89 10.71
C SER A 546 -7.35 -0.31 9.40
N ILE A 547 -6.49 0.34 8.61
CA ILE A 547 -6.81 0.98 7.34
C ILE A 547 -6.60 0.02 6.17
N PHE A 548 -5.46 -0.68 6.16
CA PHE A 548 -4.97 -1.39 4.97
C PHE A 548 -4.96 -2.91 5.07
N GLY A 549 -5.11 -3.51 6.25
CA GLY A 549 -5.01 -4.97 6.37
C GLY A 549 -5.84 -5.61 7.47
N GLU A 550 -6.01 -6.92 7.40
CA GLU A 550 -6.95 -7.65 8.24
C GLU A 550 -6.41 -9.02 8.59
N THR A 551 -6.76 -9.44 9.81
CA THR A 551 -6.41 -10.75 10.33
C THR A 551 -7.41 -11.80 9.86
N GLN A 552 -6.91 -12.90 9.33
CA GLN A 552 -7.68 -14.10 9.05
C GLN A 552 -7.26 -15.19 10.02
N THR A 553 -8.22 -15.88 10.62
CA THR A 553 -7.94 -17.00 11.51
C THR A 553 -8.41 -18.29 10.88
N ALA A 554 -7.49 -19.23 10.70
CA ALA A 554 -7.77 -20.57 10.22
C ALA A 554 -7.43 -21.60 11.30
N LEU A 555 -8.08 -22.75 11.27
CA LEU A 555 -7.68 -23.90 12.06
C LEU A 555 -6.47 -24.55 11.39
N GLU A 556 -5.39 -24.76 12.13
CA GLU A 556 -4.18 -25.39 11.60
C GLU A 556 -3.63 -26.40 12.60
N LEU A 557 -2.86 -27.37 12.10
CA LEU A 557 -2.08 -28.23 12.98
C LEU A 557 -1.02 -27.41 13.72
N ALA A 558 -0.92 -27.57 15.04
CA ALA A 558 0.21 -26.99 15.76
C ALA A 558 1.53 -27.56 15.18
N PRO A 559 2.57 -26.75 14.96
CA PRO A 559 3.86 -27.20 14.47
C PRO A 559 4.39 -28.33 15.32
N GLU A 560 4.18 -28.23 16.63
CA GLU A 560 4.52 -29.22 17.67
C GLU A 560 3.71 -30.53 17.59
N GLY A 561 2.69 -30.65 16.72
CA GLY A 561 1.75 -31.78 16.70
C GLY A 561 0.70 -31.75 17.80
N ASN A 562 0.71 -30.72 18.67
CA ASN A 562 -0.20 -30.63 19.81
C ASN A 562 -1.65 -30.26 19.42
N GLY A 563 -2.35 -31.13 18.68
CA GLY A 563 -3.72 -30.91 18.24
C GLY A 563 -3.86 -29.69 17.33
N TYR A 564 -5.09 -29.21 17.19
CA TYR A 564 -5.38 -28.01 16.40
C TYR A 564 -5.10 -26.74 17.18
N ARG A 565 -4.45 -25.80 16.52
CA ARG A 565 -4.39 -24.42 16.97
C ARG A 565 -5.11 -23.55 15.96
N LEU A 566 -5.96 -22.68 16.48
CA LEU A 566 -6.45 -21.55 15.69
C LEU A 566 -5.25 -20.63 15.49
N LYS A 567 -4.87 -20.43 14.22
CA LYS A 567 -3.76 -19.56 13.86
C LYS A 567 -4.29 -18.34 13.15
N THR A 568 -4.02 -17.19 13.75
CA THR A 568 -4.35 -15.89 13.20
C THR A 568 -3.19 -15.39 12.35
N ARG A 569 -3.50 -14.90 11.14
CA ARG A 569 -2.56 -14.42 10.14
C ARG A 569 -2.98 -13.04 9.67
N PHE A 570 -2.03 -12.13 9.51
CA PHE A 570 -2.28 -10.83 8.88
C PHE A 570 -2.05 -10.98 7.37
N SER A 571 -3.10 -11.38 6.65
CA SER A 571 -3.02 -11.83 5.25
C SER A 571 -3.90 -11.04 4.31
N LYS A 572 -5.02 -10.46 4.73
CA LYS A 572 -5.91 -9.72 3.82
C LYS A 572 -5.53 -8.24 3.78
N PHE A 573 -5.50 -7.64 2.60
CA PHE A 573 -5.18 -6.23 2.39
C PHE A 573 -6.27 -5.55 1.57
N HIS A 574 -6.60 -4.31 1.94
CA HIS A 574 -7.68 -3.50 1.36
C HIS A 574 -7.17 -2.09 1.09
N ASN A 575 -7.88 -1.32 0.26
CA ASN A 575 -7.50 0.06 -0.10
C ASN A 575 -6.05 0.14 -0.64
N LEU A 576 -5.66 -0.89 -1.40
CA LEU A 576 -4.30 -1.03 -1.95
C LEU A 576 -3.86 0.13 -2.85
N PRO A 577 -4.72 0.71 -3.73
CA PRO A 577 -4.31 1.84 -4.56
C PRO A 577 -3.82 3.04 -3.74
N GLU A 578 -4.50 3.34 -2.62
CA GLU A 578 -4.13 4.46 -1.76
C GLU A 578 -2.85 4.16 -0.98
N LEU A 579 -2.68 2.93 -0.47
CA LEU A 579 -1.43 2.49 0.15
C LEU A 579 -0.25 2.62 -0.82
N MET A 580 -0.44 2.16 -2.06
CA MET A 580 0.60 2.22 -3.09
C MET A 580 0.90 3.63 -3.55
N GLN A 581 -0.11 4.49 -3.64
CA GLN A 581 0.09 5.90 -3.96
C GLN A 581 0.92 6.59 -2.88
N MET A 582 0.63 6.32 -1.59
CA MET A 582 1.44 6.79 -0.46
C MET A 582 2.87 6.26 -0.55
N PHE A 583 3.06 4.96 -0.75
CA PHE A 583 4.39 4.35 -0.84
C PHE A 583 5.23 4.85 -2.03
N LYS A 584 4.61 5.10 -3.18
CA LYS A 584 5.30 5.58 -4.40
C LYS A 584 5.81 7.02 -4.33
N GLN A 585 5.34 7.82 -3.37
CA GLN A 585 5.92 9.14 -3.13
C GLN A 585 7.42 9.00 -2.85
N VAL A 586 7.81 8.09 -1.95
CA VAL A 586 9.21 7.81 -1.65
C VAL A 586 9.84 6.78 -2.61
N ALA A 587 9.06 5.80 -3.08
CA ALA A 587 9.58 4.68 -3.85
C ALA A 587 9.58 4.94 -5.36
N ASP A 588 10.76 4.95 -5.98
CA ASP A 588 10.90 4.80 -7.44
C ASP A 588 11.15 3.32 -7.77
N ILE A 589 10.12 2.66 -8.30
CA ILE A 589 10.12 1.22 -8.56
C ILE A 589 10.30 0.98 -10.05
N ARG A 590 11.32 0.20 -10.41
CA ARG A 590 11.65 -0.12 -11.81
C ARG A 590 11.77 -1.62 -11.96
N THR A 591 10.73 -2.22 -12.52
CA THR A 591 10.67 -3.66 -12.84
C THR A 591 11.35 -3.96 -14.18
N SER A 592 11.64 -5.23 -14.44
CA SER A 592 12.33 -5.65 -15.67
C SER A 592 11.54 -5.33 -16.95
N ASP A 593 10.21 -5.32 -16.88
CA ASP A 593 9.33 -4.92 -17.97
C ASP A 593 9.29 -3.40 -18.21
N MET A 594 9.64 -2.59 -17.21
CA MET A 594 9.73 -1.12 -17.33
C MET A 594 11.08 -0.66 -17.89
N VAL A 595 12.15 -1.41 -17.59
CA VAL A 595 13.51 -1.07 -18.01
C VAL A 595 13.91 -1.97 -19.18
N LYS A 596 13.98 -1.42 -20.39
CA LYS A 596 14.48 -2.12 -21.60
C LYS A 596 15.99 -2.35 -21.51
N LEU A 597 16.44 -3.14 -20.54
CA LEU A 597 17.84 -3.49 -20.37
C LEU A 597 18.25 -4.45 -21.49
N SER A 598 19.46 -4.29 -22.01
CA SER A 598 20.12 -5.27 -22.88
C SER A 598 20.55 -6.50 -22.06
N VAL A 599 19.57 -7.27 -21.60
CA VAL A 599 19.76 -8.56 -20.92
C VAL A 599 19.54 -9.70 -21.92
N PRO A 600 20.16 -10.86 -21.71
CA PRO A 600 19.88 -12.04 -22.53
C PRO A 600 18.41 -12.44 -22.44
N LYS A 601 17.87 -12.98 -23.54
CA LYS A 601 16.54 -13.59 -23.56
C LYS A 601 16.58 -14.96 -22.90
N ILE A 602 15.49 -15.34 -22.23
CA ILE A 602 15.33 -16.73 -21.78
C ILE A 602 14.98 -17.58 -23.01
N ALA A 603 15.68 -18.69 -23.20
CA ALA A 603 15.39 -19.64 -24.26
C ALA A 603 13.94 -20.12 -24.19
N GLY A 604 13.17 -19.88 -25.26
CA GLY A 604 11.74 -20.19 -25.31
C GLY A 604 10.83 -19.23 -24.53
N GLY A 605 11.35 -18.10 -24.04
CA GLY A 605 10.59 -17.01 -23.41
C GLY A 605 10.23 -17.20 -21.92
N THR A 606 10.27 -18.43 -21.40
CA THR A 606 9.98 -18.74 -19.99
C THR A 606 10.96 -19.76 -19.43
N PRO A 607 11.20 -19.81 -18.10
CA PRO A 607 12.02 -20.84 -17.48
C PRO A 607 11.57 -22.26 -17.86
N HIS A 608 12.52 -23.14 -18.15
CA HIS A 608 12.27 -24.54 -18.46
C HIS A 608 11.91 -25.31 -17.18
N ILE A 609 10.69 -25.81 -17.11
CA ILE A 609 10.25 -26.70 -16.03
C ILE A 609 10.65 -28.13 -16.43
N ILE A 610 11.57 -28.72 -15.67
CA ILE A 610 12.01 -30.10 -15.87
C ILE A 610 11.32 -30.96 -14.82
N THR A 611 10.35 -31.75 -15.26
CA THR A 611 9.68 -32.71 -14.39
C THR A 611 10.44 -34.04 -14.39
N VAL A 612 10.58 -34.62 -13.20
CA VAL A 612 11.14 -35.97 -13.02
C VAL A 612 10.10 -36.86 -12.34
N GLN A 613 10.05 -38.12 -12.77
CA GLN A 613 9.15 -39.10 -12.18
C GLN A 613 9.65 -39.51 -10.78
N PRO A 614 8.74 -39.63 -9.79
CA PRO A 614 9.11 -40.12 -8.46
C PRO A 614 9.51 -41.59 -8.52
N THR A 615 10.35 -42.04 -7.59
CA THR A 615 10.57 -43.47 -7.36
C THR A 615 9.41 -44.06 -6.55
N GLU A 616 9.18 -45.37 -6.65
CA GLU A 616 8.23 -46.06 -5.77
C GLU A 616 8.59 -45.84 -4.30
N ASP A 617 9.87 -45.89 -3.94
CA ASP A 617 10.34 -45.62 -2.57
C ASP A 617 9.94 -44.21 -2.08
N LEU A 618 9.96 -43.20 -2.96
CA LEU A 618 9.54 -41.85 -2.61
C LEU A 618 8.02 -41.78 -2.44
N LEU A 619 7.25 -42.46 -3.30
CA LEU A 619 5.80 -42.54 -3.16
C LEU A 619 5.38 -43.28 -1.89
N ASP A 620 6.08 -44.36 -1.54
CA ASP A 620 5.90 -45.08 -0.29
C ASP A 620 6.23 -44.19 0.91
N TRP A 621 7.34 -43.43 0.85
CA TRP A 621 7.71 -42.47 1.90
C TRP A 621 6.63 -41.39 2.10
N ILE A 622 6.07 -40.85 1.01
CA ILE A 622 4.98 -39.87 1.07
C ILE A 622 3.71 -40.49 1.65
N ARG A 623 3.35 -41.71 1.25
CA ARG A 623 2.21 -42.46 1.80
C ARG A 623 2.37 -42.71 3.31
N GLN A 624 3.56 -43.13 3.75
CA GLN A 624 3.89 -43.26 5.17
C GLN A 624 3.88 -41.90 5.89
N GLY A 625 4.26 -40.84 5.19
CA GLY A 625 4.18 -39.46 5.65
C GLY A 625 2.77 -39.05 6.08
N VAL A 626 1.72 -39.57 5.43
CA VAL A 626 0.32 -39.33 5.85
C VAL A 626 0.07 -39.87 7.26
N GLN A 627 0.44 -41.14 7.50
CA GLN A 627 0.31 -41.75 8.83
C GLN A 627 1.17 -41.04 9.86
N ARG A 628 2.40 -40.68 9.50
CA ARG A 628 3.30 -39.93 10.39
C ARG A 628 2.74 -38.56 10.76
N CYS A 629 2.15 -37.83 9.81
CA CYS A 629 1.47 -36.57 10.10
C CYS A 629 0.20 -36.79 10.94
N GLN A 630 -0.53 -37.90 10.74
CA GLN A 630 -1.64 -38.30 11.62
C GLN A 630 -1.15 -38.64 13.03
N ASP A 631 -0.03 -39.31 13.19
CA ASP A 631 0.57 -39.66 14.48
C ASP A 631 1.05 -38.40 15.22
N ILE A 632 1.69 -37.47 14.50
CA ILE A 632 2.03 -36.13 14.99
C ILE A 632 0.75 -35.43 15.45
N ARG A 633 -0.31 -35.44 14.64
CA ARG A 633 -1.60 -34.81 14.95
C ARG A 633 -2.32 -35.43 16.15
N ASN A 634 -2.34 -36.76 16.23
CA ASN A 634 -3.04 -37.53 17.25
C ASN A 634 -2.20 -37.68 18.53
N ARG A 635 -0.99 -37.09 18.58
CA ARG A 635 -0.06 -37.17 19.70
C ARG A 635 0.36 -38.60 20.07
N VAL A 636 0.45 -39.46 19.06
CA VAL A 636 1.15 -40.74 19.21
C VAL A 636 2.65 -40.50 19.45
N VAL A 637 3.17 -39.36 18.97
CA VAL A 637 4.56 -38.90 19.15
C VAL A 637 4.63 -37.50 19.76
N THR A 638 5.69 -37.21 20.52
CA THR A 638 5.90 -35.90 21.15
C THR A 638 6.63 -34.92 20.21
N PRO A 639 6.40 -33.59 20.34
CA PRO A 639 6.96 -32.55 19.47
C PRO A 639 8.49 -32.54 19.30
N ASP A 640 9.19 -32.96 20.36
CA ASP A 640 10.65 -33.06 20.43
C ASP A 640 11.19 -34.26 19.66
N VAL A 641 10.38 -35.32 19.53
CA VAL A 641 10.67 -36.50 18.71
C VAL A 641 10.33 -36.19 17.25
N ASP A 642 9.14 -35.65 16.99
CA ASP A 642 8.67 -35.35 15.65
C ASP A 642 7.62 -34.24 15.58
N ASN A 643 7.65 -33.46 14.50
CA ASN A 643 6.82 -32.26 14.36
C ASN A 643 6.69 -31.85 12.87
N MET A 644 5.71 -31.00 12.55
CA MET A 644 5.40 -30.66 11.15
C MET A 644 6.50 -29.85 10.46
N LEU A 645 7.31 -29.10 11.22
CA LEU A 645 8.45 -28.37 10.65
C LEU A 645 9.55 -29.35 10.21
N LYS A 646 9.85 -30.34 11.05
CA LYS A 646 10.78 -31.43 10.74
C LYS A 646 10.30 -32.24 9.55
N PHE A 647 9.04 -32.64 9.54
CA PHE A 647 8.44 -33.34 8.39
C PHE A 647 8.53 -32.52 7.10
N THR A 648 8.20 -31.22 7.14
CA THR A 648 8.29 -30.35 5.95
C THR A 648 9.72 -30.25 5.43
N LEU A 649 10.70 -30.12 6.33
CA LEU A 649 12.11 -30.08 5.94
C LEU A 649 12.52 -31.40 5.27
N GLU A 650 12.14 -32.53 5.86
CA GLU A 650 12.43 -33.86 5.32
C GLU A 650 11.72 -34.10 3.98
N ALA A 651 10.47 -33.69 3.84
CA ALA A 651 9.71 -33.74 2.59
C ALA A 651 10.40 -32.97 1.46
N LYS A 652 10.96 -31.80 1.76
CA LYS A 652 11.77 -31.02 0.81
C LYS A 652 13.06 -31.75 0.42
N LEU A 653 13.73 -32.40 1.37
CA LEU A 653 14.94 -33.18 1.11
C LEU A 653 14.63 -34.45 0.31
N ALA A 654 13.55 -35.15 0.62
CA ALA A 654 13.08 -36.35 -0.09
C ALA A 654 12.73 -36.03 -1.56
N GLY A 655 12.07 -34.88 -1.80
CA GLY A 655 11.78 -34.40 -3.16
C GLY A 655 13.04 -34.08 -3.98
N LEU A 656 14.14 -33.68 -3.31
CA LEU A 656 15.45 -33.46 -3.93
C LEU A 656 16.16 -34.79 -4.25
N ASP A 657 16.40 -35.62 -3.23
CA ASP A 657 16.93 -36.99 -3.34
C ASP A 657 16.71 -37.75 -2.02
N LEU A 658 16.02 -38.89 -2.08
CA LEU A 658 15.69 -39.69 -0.88
C LEU A 658 16.94 -40.17 -0.13
N ARG A 659 18.10 -40.29 -0.80
CA ARG A 659 19.37 -40.68 -0.18
C ARG A 659 19.88 -39.67 0.85
N ILE A 660 19.40 -38.43 0.81
CA ILE A 660 19.70 -37.42 1.82
C ILE A 660 19.12 -37.83 3.18
N LEU A 661 17.94 -38.45 3.18
CA LEU A 661 17.31 -38.96 4.41
C LEU A 661 17.77 -40.37 4.74
N ASN A 662 17.85 -41.24 3.73
CA ASN A 662 18.26 -42.63 3.88
C ASN A 662 19.35 -42.98 2.86
N PRO A 663 20.64 -42.92 3.22
CA PRO A 663 21.76 -43.19 2.30
C PRO A 663 21.77 -44.56 1.64
N GLN A 664 21.01 -45.54 2.16
CA GLN A 664 20.86 -46.88 1.58
C GLN A 664 19.83 -46.93 0.44
N SER A 665 19.06 -45.85 0.24
CA SER A 665 18.08 -45.78 -0.85
C SER A 665 18.77 -45.91 -2.22
N PRO A 666 18.16 -46.57 -3.20
CA PRO A 666 18.78 -46.77 -4.50
C PRO A 666 19.00 -45.43 -5.23
N PHE A 667 20.10 -45.33 -5.97
CA PHE A 667 20.34 -44.21 -6.86
C PHE A 667 19.29 -44.19 -7.98
N ASN A 668 18.61 -43.06 -8.16
CA ASN A 668 17.71 -42.86 -9.29
C ASN A 668 18.45 -42.16 -10.47
N PRO A 669 18.76 -42.88 -11.57
CA PRO A 669 19.44 -42.30 -12.74
C PRO A 669 18.58 -41.28 -13.50
N ASN A 670 17.28 -41.23 -13.20
CA ASN A 670 16.30 -40.27 -13.72
C ASN A 670 15.84 -39.27 -12.65
N GLY A 671 16.48 -39.24 -11.48
CA GLY A 671 16.20 -38.28 -10.41
C GLY A 671 16.74 -36.87 -10.72
N LYS A 672 16.33 -35.88 -9.91
CA LYS A 672 16.67 -34.47 -10.16
C LYS A 672 18.17 -34.20 -10.34
N ILE A 673 19.01 -34.73 -9.44
CA ILE A 673 20.46 -34.49 -9.46
C ILE A 673 21.08 -35.06 -10.75
N ALA A 674 20.67 -36.26 -11.15
CA ALA A 674 21.16 -36.91 -12.37
C ALA A 674 20.69 -36.21 -13.65
N VAL A 675 19.41 -35.80 -13.71
CA VAL A 675 18.89 -35.03 -14.84
C VAL A 675 19.54 -33.66 -14.92
N CYS A 676 19.81 -33.02 -13.78
CA CYS A 676 20.56 -31.78 -13.71
C CYS A 676 21.99 -31.96 -14.26
N ALA A 677 22.72 -32.99 -13.83
CA ALA A 677 24.05 -33.30 -14.36
C ALA A 677 24.05 -33.51 -15.89
N LYS A 678 23.05 -34.21 -16.43
CA LYS A 678 22.87 -34.39 -17.89
C LYS A 678 22.68 -33.05 -18.62
N LYS A 679 21.87 -32.14 -18.05
CA LYS A 679 21.69 -30.79 -18.61
C LYS A 679 22.94 -29.94 -18.50
N ILE A 680 23.68 -30.08 -17.40
CA ILE A 680 24.96 -29.38 -17.22
C ILE A 680 25.96 -29.85 -18.29
N TYR A 681 26.07 -31.16 -18.49
CA TYR A 681 26.97 -31.72 -19.49
C TYR A 681 26.59 -31.31 -20.92
N MET A 682 25.30 -31.28 -21.25
CA MET A 682 24.79 -30.80 -22.54
C MET A 682 25.32 -29.38 -22.85
N HIS A 683 25.08 -28.42 -21.95
CA HIS A 683 25.58 -27.04 -22.10
C HIS A 683 27.10 -26.96 -22.07
N TYR A 684 27.75 -27.77 -21.25
CA TYR A 684 29.21 -27.84 -21.17
C TYR A 684 29.84 -28.27 -22.51
N SER A 685 29.25 -29.25 -23.17
CA SER A 685 29.70 -29.75 -24.48
C SER A 685 29.40 -28.75 -25.59
N GLU A 686 28.18 -28.21 -25.63
CA GLU A 686 27.74 -27.22 -26.63
C GLU A 686 28.55 -25.92 -26.57
N THR A 687 28.92 -25.46 -25.38
CA THR A 687 29.66 -24.21 -25.16
C THR A 687 31.15 -24.40 -24.91
N ASN A 688 31.71 -25.55 -25.29
CA ASN A 688 33.12 -25.87 -25.00
C ASN A 688 34.10 -24.89 -25.65
N ALA A 689 33.80 -24.39 -26.85
CA ALA A 689 34.62 -23.39 -27.54
C ALA A 689 34.68 -22.06 -26.77
N ASP A 690 33.54 -21.62 -26.23
CA ASP A 690 33.40 -20.34 -25.53
C ASP A 690 33.67 -20.46 -24.01
N LYS A 691 33.94 -21.68 -23.54
CA LYS A 691 34.02 -22.04 -22.12
C LYS A 691 32.83 -21.51 -21.32
N GLY A 692 31.62 -21.82 -21.77
CA GLY A 692 30.39 -21.43 -21.07
C GLY A 692 30.38 -21.91 -19.62
N VAL A 693 29.87 -21.06 -18.74
CA VAL A 693 29.79 -21.24 -17.28
C VAL A 693 28.33 -21.43 -16.89
N GLN A 694 28.11 -22.25 -15.88
CA GLN A 694 26.79 -22.60 -15.38
C GLN A 694 26.76 -22.44 -13.87
N ILE A 695 25.62 -21.98 -13.35
CA ILE A 695 25.41 -21.83 -11.91
C ILE A 695 24.26 -22.71 -11.43
N VAL A 696 24.50 -23.42 -10.32
CA VAL A 696 23.51 -24.30 -9.69
C VAL A 696 23.21 -23.79 -8.30
N PHE A 697 21.93 -23.49 -8.06
CA PHE A 697 21.42 -23.09 -6.76
C PHE A 697 20.79 -24.28 -6.03
N CYS A 698 21.30 -24.54 -4.82
CA CYS A 698 20.75 -25.54 -3.89
C CYS A 698 20.92 -25.06 -2.44
N ASP A 699 19.81 -24.85 -1.72
CA ASP A 699 19.79 -24.35 -0.34
C ASP A 699 19.68 -25.46 0.70
N SER A 700 19.05 -26.59 0.36
CA SER A 700 18.64 -27.61 1.35
C SER A 700 19.68 -28.70 1.64
N SER A 701 20.73 -28.88 0.83
CA SER A 701 21.72 -29.96 1.01
C SER A 701 23.17 -29.46 0.81
N THR A 702 23.61 -28.52 1.65
CA THR A 702 24.96 -27.95 1.57
C THR A 702 26.07 -28.99 1.87
N PRO A 703 27.31 -28.80 1.39
CA PRO A 703 28.40 -29.77 1.53
C PRO A 703 28.64 -30.22 2.98
N ASN A 704 28.76 -31.53 3.19
CA ASN A 704 29.13 -32.15 4.46
C ASN A 704 29.91 -33.44 4.19
N SER A 705 31.10 -33.59 4.78
CA SER A 705 31.98 -34.76 4.58
C SER A 705 31.48 -36.04 5.23
N GLU A 706 30.56 -35.97 6.20
CA GLU A 706 30.11 -37.13 6.98
C GLU A 706 28.80 -37.75 6.46
N ARG A 707 28.08 -37.08 5.55
CA ARG A 707 26.76 -37.51 5.08
C ARG A 707 26.59 -37.27 3.59
N PHE A 708 25.71 -38.06 2.97
CA PHE A 708 25.31 -37.82 1.58
C PHE A 708 24.75 -36.40 1.42
N ASN A 709 25.21 -35.69 0.38
CA ASN A 709 24.73 -34.36 0.05
C ASN A 709 24.65 -34.16 -1.47
N ALA A 710 23.78 -33.24 -1.89
CA ALA A 710 23.50 -33.03 -3.30
C ALA A 710 24.68 -32.39 -4.07
N TYR A 711 25.57 -31.66 -3.39
CA TYR A 711 26.69 -30.96 -4.03
C TYR A 711 27.75 -31.97 -4.50
N ASP A 712 28.17 -32.86 -3.60
CA ASP A 712 29.16 -33.88 -3.90
C ASP A 712 28.63 -34.88 -4.92
N GLU A 713 27.35 -35.26 -4.81
CA GLU A 713 26.72 -36.15 -5.80
C GLU A 713 26.63 -35.51 -7.18
N LEU A 714 26.23 -34.24 -7.26
CA LEU A 714 26.19 -33.52 -8.52
C LEU A 714 27.58 -33.40 -9.14
N LYS A 715 28.61 -33.12 -8.33
CA LYS A 715 30.01 -33.07 -8.78
C LYS A 715 30.47 -34.43 -9.30
N ARG A 716 30.21 -35.52 -8.57
CA ARG A 716 30.52 -36.90 -9.01
C ARG A 716 29.89 -37.21 -10.37
N LEU A 717 28.60 -36.92 -10.53
CA LEU A 717 27.86 -37.17 -11.77
C LEU A 717 28.34 -36.29 -12.94
N CYS A 718 28.74 -35.04 -12.67
CA CYS A 718 29.36 -34.19 -13.68
C CYS A 718 30.69 -34.78 -14.17
N ILE A 719 31.52 -35.27 -13.24
CA ILE A 719 32.81 -35.89 -13.57
C ILE A 719 32.62 -37.20 -14.35
N GLU A 720 31.67 -38.04 -13.96
CA GLU A 720 31.34 -39.28 -14.66
C GLU A 720 30.85 -39.04 -16.10
N GLN A 721 30.19 -37.92 -16.37
CA GLN A 721 29.81 -37.54 -17.73
C GLN A 721 30.96 -36.93 -18.54
N GLY A 722 32.12 -36.64 -17.91
CA GLY A 722 33.33 -36.18 -18.58
C GLY A 722 33.67 -34.71 -18.35
N ILE A 723 33.05 -34.03 -17.38
CA ILE A 723 33.48 -32.69 -16.94
C ILE A 723 34.71 -32.82 -16.06
N LYS A 724 35.73 -31.98 -16.26
CA LYS A 724 36.94 -32.06 -15.44
C LYS A 724 36.68 -31.62 -14.01
N ALA A 725 37.27 -32.31 -13.04
CA ALA A 725 37.02 -32.10 -11.62
C ALA A 725 37.45 -30.71 -11.11
N ASP A 726 38.46 -30.10 -11.74
CA ASP A 726 38.98 -28.76 -11.48
C ASP A 726 38.09 -27.65 -12.06
N GLU A 727 37.19 -27.97 -12.99
CA GLU A 727 36.23 -27.02 -13.58
C GLU A 727 34.90 -26.95 -12.79
N VAL A 728 34.75 -27.75 -11.72
CA VAL A 728 33.58 -27.79 -10.82
C VAL A 728 33.95 -27.33 -9.42
N ALA A 729 33.35 -26.23 -8.96
CA ALA A 729 33.66 -25.62 -7.66
C ALA A 729 32.43 -25.33 -6.80
N PHE A 730 32.62 -25.33 -5.48
CA PHE A 730 31.60 -24.94 -4.51
C PHE A 730 31.91 -23.56 -3.94
N ILE A 731 30.91 -22.69 -3.83
CA ILE A 731 31.10 -21.38 -3.19
C ILE A 731 31.48 -21.49 -1.70
N HIS A 732 31.11 -22.60 -1.06
CA HIS A 732 31.34 -22.83 0.36
C HIS A 732 32.82 -23.12 0.68
N ASP A 733 33.61 -23.50 -0.32
CA ASP A 733 35.05 -23.72 -0.16
C ASP A 733 35.80 -22.39 0.03
N ALA A 734 35.23 -21.29 -0.49
CA ALA A 734 35.74 -19.93 -0.31
C ALA A 734 35.22 -19.30 0.99
N LYS A 735 36.02 -19.37 2.06
CA LYS A 735 35.65 -18.93 3.40
C LYS A 735 35.86 -17.43 3.60
N SER A 736 36.87 -16.87 2.97
CA SER A 736 37.19 -15.44 3.00
C SER A 736 36.69 -14.70 1.75
N ASP A 737 36.49 -13.38 1.85
CA ASP A 737 36.09 -12.57 0.69
C ASP A 737 37.17 -12.53 -0.40
N LYS A 738 38.45 -12.70 -0.02
CA LYS A 738 39.55 -12.84 -0.99
C LYS A 738 39.42 -14.12 -1.81
N GLU A 739 39.20 -15.26 -1.16
CA GLU A 739 39.02 -16.55 -1.83
C GLU A 739 37.79 -16.54 -2.74
N LYS A 740 36.71 -15.85 -2.34
CA LYS A 740 35.51 -15.71 -3.18
C LYS A 740 35.79 -14.93 -4.46
N GLU A 741 36.51 -13.81 -4.36
CA GLU A 741 36.87 -13.02 -5.54
C GLU A 741 37.79 -13.81 -6.48
N GLU A 742 38.75 -14.56 -5.93
CA GLU A 742 39.58 -15.47 -6.72
C GLU A 742 38.72 -16.52 -7.46
N LEU A 743 37.74 -17.12 -6.78
CA LEU A 743 36.80 -18.06 -7.39
C LEU A 743 35.95 -17.42 -8.49
N PHE A 744 35.43 -16.22 -8.27
CA PHE A 744 34.64 -15.48 -9.26
C PHE A 744 35.48 -15.07 -10.47
N SER A 745 36.74 -14.69 -10.25
CA SER A 745 37.70 -14.43 -11.34
C SER A 745 37.90 -15.66 -12.21
N LYS A 746 38.09 -16.84 -11.60
CA LYS A 746 38.19 -18.11 -12.32
C LYS A 746 36.94 -18.45 -13.12
N CYS A 747 35.75 -18.10 -12.61
CA CYS A 747 34.49 -18.24 -13.36
C CYS A 747 34.49 -17.31 -14.60
N ARG A 748 34.84 -16.03 -14.45
CA ARG A 748 34.90 -15.08 -15.60
C ARG A 748 35.89 -15.52 -16.68
N ASN A 749 37.00 -16.15 -16.28
CA ASN A 749 38.01 -16.70 -17.19
C ASN A 749 37.61 -18.04 -17.83
N GLY A 750 36.52 -18.67 -17.38
CA GLY A 750 36.11 -20.00 -17.82
C GLY A 750 37.03 -21.13 -17.32
N GLU A 751 37.79 -20.88 -16.25
CA GLU A 751 38.56 -21.93 -15.54
C GLU A 751 37.63 -22.76 -14.67
N ILE A 752 36.65 -22.14 -14.03
CA ILE A 752 35.50 -22.83 -13.41
C ILE A 752 34.31 -22.69 -14.34
N ARG A 753 33.73 -23.82 -14.74
CA ARG A 753 32.58 -23.87 -15.66
C ARG A 753 31.29 -24.30 -14.98
N VAL A 754 31.37 -24.89 -13.78
CA VAL A 754 30.20 -25.23 -12.97
C VAL A 754 30.41 -24.71 -11.55
N LEU A 755 29.62 -23.71 -11.16
CA LEU A 755 29.62 -23.15 -9.80
C LEU A 755 28.36 -23.58 -9.05
N ILE A 756 28.52 -24.25 -7.91
CA ILE A 756 27.39 -24.73 -7.10
C ILE A 756 27.36 -23.95 -5.78
N GLY A 757 26.20 -23.41 -5.41
CA GLY A 757 26.07 -22.59 -4.21
C GLY A 757 24.65 -22.34 -3.71
N SER A 758 24.58 -21.79 -2.49
CA SER A 758 23.32 -21.39 -1.86
C SER A 758 22.94 -19.96 -2.24
N THR A 759 21.66 -19.62 -2.12
CA THR A 759 21.14 -18.27 -2.36
C THR A 759 21.88 -17.24 -1.51
N ALA A 760 22.16 -17.53 -0.24
CA ALA A 760 22.83 -16.57 0.63
C ALA A 760 24.30 -16.26 0.23
N LYS A 761 25.00 -17.24 -0.36
CA LYS A 761 26.43 -17.12 -0.72
C LYS A 761 26.65 -16.67 -2.17
N CYS A 762 25.75 -17.03 -3.08
CA CYS A 762 25.82 -16.70 -4.51
C CYS A 762 24.78 -15.65 -4.97
N GLY A 763 23.73 -15.43 -4.19
CA GLY A 763 22.56 -14.61 -4.56
C GLY A 763 22.70 -13.11 -4.30
N ALA A 764 23.75 -12.64 -3.60
CA ALA A 764 24.02 -11.20 -3.36
C ALA A 764 25.43 -10.78 -3.84
N GLY A 765 25.55 -9.64 -4.53
CA GLY A 765 26.81 -8.95 -4.83
C GLY A 765 27.88 -9.60 -5.74
N THR A 766 27.55 -10.58 -6.60
CA THR A 766 28.55 -11.30 -7.43
C THR A 766 28.51 -10.91 -8.92
N ASN A 767 29.67 -10.63 -9.53
CA ASN A 767 29.83 -10.39 -10.98
C ASN A 767 30.51 -11.58 -11.68
N ILE A 768 29.73 -12.51 -12.22
CA ILE A 768 30.20 -13.68 -12.98
C ILE A 768 29.44 -13.88 -14.32
N GLN A 769 28.66 -12.88 -14.74
CA GLN A 769 27.67 -12.99 -15.81
C GLN A 769 28.25 -13.14 -17.22
N GLU A 770 29.49 -12.74 -17.46
CA GLU A 770 30.09 -12.65 -18.81
C GLU A 770 29.97 -13.93 -19.63
N ARG A 771 30.13 -15.09 -18.97
CA ARG A 771 30.08 -16.42 -19.62
C ARG A 771 28.94 -17.31 -19.13
N LEU A 772 27.95 -16.77 -18.42
CA LEU A 772 26.85 -17.59 -17.88
C LEU A 772 25.86 -17.98 -18.98
N ILE A 773 25.79 -19.27 -19.33
CA ILE A 773 24.85 -19.81 -20.31
C ILE A 773 23.59 -20.43 -19.67
N ALA A 774 23.74 -21.04 -18.49
CA ALA A 774 22.65 -21.74 -17.81
C ALA A 774 22.62 -21.49 -16.30
N LEU A 775 21.40 -21.39 -15.76
CA LEU A 775 21.11 -21.32 -14.34
C LEU A 775 20.16 -22.48 -13.96
N HIS A 776 20.50 -23.18 -12.88
CA HIS A 776 19.77 -24.34 -12.42
C HIS A 776 19.24 -24.13 -11.00
N HIS A 777 17.92 -24.07 -10.86
CA HIS A 777 17.25 -24.18 -9.56
C HIS A 777 17.05 -25.65 -9.22
N LEU A 778 18.04 -26.26 -8.56
CA LEU A 778 17.97 -27.66 -8.18
C LEU A 778 16.90 -27.89 -7.09
N ASP A 779 16.74 -26.91 -6.21
CA ASP A 779 15.67 -26.87 -5.21
C ASP A 779 14.87 -25.55 -5.23
N CYS A 780 13.67 -25.62 -4.67
CA CYS A 780 12.81 -24.47 -4.45
C CYS A 780 13.38 -23.63 -3.28
N PRO A 781 13.59 -22.31 -3.43
CA PRO A 781 14.00 -21.44 -2.32
C PRO A 781 12.87 -21.29 -1.28
N TYR A 782 13.09 -20.52 -0.22
CA TYR A 782 12.04 -20.26 0.78
C TYR A 782 11.26 -18.97 0.52
N ARG A 783 11.82 -18.02 -0.24
CA ARG A 783 11.21 -16.70 -0.44
C ARG A 783 11.06 -16.40 -1.93
N PRO A 784 10.02 -15.65 -2.33
CA PRO A 784 9.87 -15.19 -3.71
C PRO A 784 11.04 -14.34 -4.19
N SER A 785 11.54 -13.46 -3.31
CA SER A 785 12.69 -12.58 -3.57
C SER A 785 13.98 -13.35 -3.92
N ASP A 786 14.16 -14.55 -3.37
CA ASP A 786 15.33 -15.38 -3.65
C ASP A 786 15.34 -15.85 -5.12
N ILE A 787 14.17 -16.07 -5.74
CA ILE A 787 14.06 -16.44 -7.17
C ILE A 787 14.59 -15.30 -8.04
N GLU A 788 14.13 -14.08 -7.79
CA GLU A 788 14.57 -12.89 -8.54
C GLU A 788 16.07 -12.61 -8.35
N GLN A 789 16.58 -12.78 -7.12
CA GLN A 789 18.01 -12.63 -6.84
C GLN A 789 18.87 -13.66 -7.57
N ARG A 790 18.43 -14.93 -7.58
CA ARG A 790 19.09 -16.02 -8.31
C ARG A 790 19.05 -15.75 -9.83
N GLU A 791 17.88 -15.54 -10.41
CA GLU A 791 17.71 -15.33 -11.86
C GLU A 791 18.39 -14.04 -12.34
N GLY A 792 18.44 -13.00 -11.51
CA GLY A 792 19.18 -11.77 -11.76
C GLY A 792 20.70 -11.93 -11.86
N ARG A 793 21.25 -13.13 -11.61
CA ARG A 793 22.67 -13.45 -11.86
C ARG A 793 22.95 -13.72 -13.32
N ILE A 794 22.01 -14.34 -14.03
CA ILE A 794 22.16 -14.70 -15.44
C ILE A 794 21.48 -13.68 -16.36
N LEU A 795 20.31 -13.16 -15.97
CA LEU A 795 19.58 -12.12 -16.69
C LEU A 795 20.15 -10.73 -16.39
N ARG A 796 21.40 -10.51 -16.81
CA ARG A 796 22.15 -9.31 -16.48
C ARG A 796 22.90 -8.76 -17.69
N GLN A 797 23.06 -7.44 -17.73
CA GLN A 797 23.89 -6.77 -18.74
C GLN A 797 25.35 -7.25 -18.64
N GLY A 798 26.02 -7.33 -19.78
CA GLY A 798 27.41 -7.80 -19.88
C GLY A 798 27.55 -9.32 -19.97
N ASN A 799 26.45 -10.06 -20.14
CA ASN A 799 26.50 -11.46 -20.56
C ASN A 799 26.79 -11.54 -22.06
N ASN A 800 27.75 -12.36 -22.48
CA ASN A 800 28.13 -12.51 -23.88
C ASN A 800 27.13 -13.35 -24.69
N TYR A 801 26.27 -14.11 -24.02
CA TYR A 801 25.23 -14.90 -24.69
C TYR A 801 23.97 -14.04 -24.93
N PRO A 802 23.40 -14.04 -26.16
CA PRO A 802 22.14 -13.34 -26.44
C PRO A 802 20.91 -14.06 -25.86
N GLU A 803 21.03 -15.36 -25.64
CA GLU A 803 19.98 -16.24 -25.12
C GLU A 803 20.59 -17.16 -24.05
N VAL A 804 19.87 -17.36 -22.95
CA VAL A 804 20.31 -18.13 -21.78
C VAL A 804 19.21 -19.07 -21.29
N HIS A 805 19.59 -20.09 -20.53
CA HIS A 805 18.66 -21.11 -20.04
C HIS A 805 18.47 -21.03 -18.53
N ILE A 806 17.21 -21.03 -18.09
CA ILE A 806 16.86 -21.13 -16.67
C ILE A 806 16.06 -22.41 -16.47
N TYR A 807 16.53 -23.30 -15.60
CA TYR A 807 15.91 -24.59 -15.32
C TYR A 807 15.34 -24.65 -13.91
N ARG A 808 14.12 -25.14 -13.77
CA ARG A 808 13.45 -25.44 -12.49
C ARG A 808 13.14 -26.93 -12.43
N TYR A 809 13.78 -27.65 -11.51
CA TYR A 809 13.62 -29.11 -11.39
C TYR A 809 12.53 -29.45 -10.36
N VAL A 810 11.53 -30.21 -10.80
CA VAL A 810 10.36 -30.58 -10.00
C VAL A 810 10.17 -32.09 -10.04
N THR A 811 10.03 -32.74 -8.88
CA THR A 811 9.64 -34.14 -8.82
C THR A 811 8.12 -34.22 -8.81
N GLU A 812 7.53 -34.97 -9.74
CA GLU A 812 6.09 -35.16 -9.80
C GLU A 812 5.59 -35.91 -8.56
N LYS A 813 4.36 -35.61 -8.13
CA LYS A 813 3.74 -36.19 -6.92
C LYS A 813 4.59 -36.03 -5.64
N SER A 814 5.57 -35.12 -5.65
CA SER A 814 6.30 -34.68 -4.45
C SER A 814 5.78 -33.31 -3.98
N PHE A 815 6.30 -32.83 -2.86
CA PHE A 815 5.96 -31.51 -2.32
C PHE A 815 6.58 -30.33 -3.09
N ASP A 816 7.45 -30.58 -4.07
CA ASP A 816 8.11 -29.51 -4.84
C ASP A 816 7.13 -28.66 -5.63
N ALA A 817 6.18 -29.30 -6.33
CA ALA A 817 5.22 -28.59 -7.17
C ALA A 817 4.34 -27.64 -6.33
N TYR A 818 3.96 -28.08 -5.13
CA TYR A 818 3.21 -27.28 -4.17
C TYR A 818 4.00 -26.06 -3.70
N LEU A 819 5.26 -26.26 -3.30
CA LEU A 819 6.14 -25.17 -2.85
C LEU A 819 6.41 -24.13 -3.95
N TRP A 820 6.66 -24.60 -5.19
CA TRP A 820 6.82 -23.71 -6.33
C TRP A 820 5.55 -22.92 -6.63
N ASN A 821 4.37 -23.55 -6.52
CA ASN A 821 3.09 -22.86 -6.74
C ASN A 821 2.86 -21.74 -5.71
N ILE A 822 3.12 -22.01 -4.41
CA ILE A 822 3.02 -20.98 -3.37
C ILE A 822 3.95 -19.80 -3.67
N LEU A 823 5.22 -20.06 -3.97
CA LEU A 823 6.19 -18.99 -4.23
C LEU A 823 5.85 -18.18 -5.47
N VAL A 824 5.43 -18.83 -6.56
CA VAL A 824 5.04 -18.15 -7.79
C VAL A 824 3.79 -17.31 -7.56
N THR A 825 2.82 -17.80 -6.78
CA THR A 825 1.61 -17.04 -6.44
C THR A 825 1.95 -15.80 -5.61
N LYS A 826 2.81 -15.93 -4.59
CA LYS A 826 3.33 -14.79 -3.83
C LYS A 826 4.09 -13.80 -4.71
N GLN A 827 4.96 -14.28 -5.61
CA GLN A 827 5.74 -13.42 -6.49
C GLN A 827 4.82 -12.61 -7.43
N ARG A 828 3.78 -13.25 -7.98
CA ARG A 828 2.77 -12.58 -8.82
C ARG A 828 2.04 -11.51 -8.03
N PHE A 829 1.58 -11.81 -6.82
CA PHE A 829 0.93 -10.84 -5.93
C PHE A 829 1.80 -9.60 -5.69
N ILE A 830 3.06 -9.80 -5.25
CA ILE A 830 4.01 -8.69 -5.02
C ILE A 830 4.24 -7.90 -6.32
N SER A 831 4.43 -8.58 -7.44
CA SER A 831 4.69 -7.91 -8.74
C SER A 831 3.50 -7.09 -9.22
N GLN A 832 2.27 -7.60 -9.05
CA GLN A 832 1.04 -6.90 -9.46
C GLN A 832 0.84 -5.60 -8.67
N ILE A 833 1.02 -5.65 -7.34
CA ILE A 833 0.94 -4.47 -6.48
C ILE A 833 1.97 -3.41 -6.91
N MET A 834 3.20 -3.84 -7.21
CA MET A 834 4.31 -2.92 -7.51
C MET A 834 4.22 -2.29 -8.91
N THR A 835 3.67 -3.01 -9.89
CA THR A 835 3.59 -2.58 -11.30
C THR A 835 2.42 -1.64 -11.61
N SER A 836 1.47 -1.41 -10.69
CA SER A 836 0.28 -0.56 -10.88
C SER A 836 -0.60 -0.90 -12.09
N LYS A 837 -0.42 -2.07 -12.70
CA LYS A 837 -1.17 -2.53 -13.87
C LYS A 837 -2.51 -3.19 -13.50
N SER A 838 -2.83 -3.35 -12.21
CA SER A 838 -4.09 -3.94 -11.76
C SER A 838 -4.75 -3.09 -10.67
N PRO A 839 -6.03 -2.69 -10.81
CA PRO A 839 -6.80 -1.91 -9.84
C PRO A 839 -7.41 -2.79 -8.73
N GLN A 840 -6.76 -3.90 -8.35
CA GLN A 840 -7.25 -4.72 -7.24
C GLN A 840 -7.19 -3.90 -5.95
N ARG A 841 -8.38 -3.55 -5.42
CA ARG A 841 -8.53 -2.81 -4.16
C ARG A 841 -8.38 -3.72 -2.95
N GLU A 842 -8.68 -5.01 -3.10
CA GLU A 842 -8.52 -6.05 -2.10
C GLU A 842 -7.65 -7.19 -2.63
N SER A 843 -6.85 -7.81 -1.75
CA SER A 843 -6.06 -8.99 -2.08
C SER A 843 -5.63 -9.74 -0.82
N GLU A 844 -5.34 -11.03 -0.95
CA GLU A 844 -4.87 -11.88 0.14
C GLU A 844 -3.42 -12.34 -0.09
N ASP A 845 -2.57 -12.20 0.93
CA ASP A 845 -1.21 -12.73 1.02
C ASP A 845 -1.28 -14.16 1.58
N ILE A 846 -0.91 -15.15 0.76
CA ILE A 846 -0.94 -16.57 1.13
C ILE A 846 0.33 -16.89 1.90
N ASP A 847 0.30 -17.07 3.23
CA ASP A 847 1.53 -17.33 4.00
C ASP A 847 1.79 -18.79 4.40
N GLU A 848 3.09 -19.07 4.55
CA GLU A 848 3.83 -20.29 4.95
C GLU A 848 4.19 -21.35 3.88
N ALA A 849 5.50 -21.60 3.78
CA ALA A 849 6.11 -22.75 3.13
C ALA A 849 6.03 -24.04 3.97
N VAL A 850 5.41 -23.97 5.16
CA VAL A 850 5.17 -25.14 6.02
C VAL A 850 3.99 -25.90 5.42
N LEU A 851 4.17 -27.18 5.13
CA LEU A 851 3.11 -28.01 4.57
C LEU A 851 2.02 -28.17 5.64
N SER A 852 0.78 -27.85 5.27
CA SER A 852 -0.38 -28.18 6.10
C SER A 852 -0.71 -29.67 5.94
N PHE A 853 -1.40 -30.25 6.92
CA PHE A 853 -1.79 -31.66 6.82
C PHE A 853 -2.69 -31.90 5.61
N GLU A 854 -3.56 -30.94 5.31
CA GLU A 854 -4.47 -30.94 4.18
C GLU A 854 -3.69 -30.95 2.86
N ALA A 855 -2.58 -30.22 2.76
CA ALA A 855 -1.69 -30.26 1.60
C ALA A 855 -0.96 -31.62 1.46
N VAL A 856 -0.54 -32.23 2.58
CA VAL A 856 0.06 -33.58 2.61
C VAL A 856 -0.93 -34.64 2.15
N LYS A 857 -2.17 -34.58 2.64
CA LYS A 857 -3.25 -35.48 2.24
C LYS A 857 -3.65 -35.25 0.79
N ALA A 858 -3.84 -34.01 0.35
CA ALA A 858 -4.20 -33.66 -1.03
C ALA A 858 -3.20 -34.23 -2.04
N GLN A 859 -1.90 -34.08 -1.74
CA GLN A 859 -0.84 -34.58 -2.61
C GLN A 859 -0.78 -36.12 -2.63
N ALA A 860 -1.19 -36.76 -1.54
CA ALA A 860 -1.26 -38.21 -1.42
C ALA A 860 -2.58 -38.82 -1.98
N SER A 861 -3.70 -38.07 -1.96
CA SER A 861 -5.06 -38.60 -2.19
C SER A 861 -5.75 -38.14 -3.49
N GLY A 862 -5.43 -36.96 -4.04
CA GLY A 862 -6.05 -36.45 -5.27
C GLY A 862 -7.53 -36.03 -5.14
N ASP A 863 -7.96 -35.51 -3.98
CA ASP A 863 -9.36 -35.24 -3.63
C ASP A 863 -10.05 -34.16 -4.51
N PRO A 864 -11.18 -34.47 -5.20
CA PRO A 864 -11.88 -33.53 -6.09
C PRO A 864 -12.53 -32.32 -5.39
N ARG A 865 -12.79 -32.37 -4.08
CA ARG A 865 -13.39 -31.26 -3.32
C ARG A 865 -12.51 -30.00 -3.27
N ILE A 866 -11.20 -30.16 -3.43
CA ILE A 866 -10.24 -29.05 -3.46
C ILE A 866 -10.41 -28.21 -4.73
N ILE A 867 -10.71 -28.85 -5.87
CA ILE A 867 -10.99 -28.19 -7.14
C ILE A 867 -12.33 -27.44 -7.05
N GLU A 868 -13.33 -28.02 -6.40
CA GLU A 868 -14.63 -27.38 -6.14
C GLU A 868 -14.46 -26.09 -5.33
N LYS A 869 -13.68 -26.14 -4.24
CA LYS A 869 -13.35 -24.95 -3.42
C LYS A 869 -12.73 -23.83 -4.26
N MET A 870 -11.75 -24.14 -5.11
CA MET A 870 -11.12 -23.13 -5.98
C MET A 870 -12.13 -22.47 -6.92
N ASN A 871 -13.10 -23.23 -7.44
CA ASN A 871 -14.14 -22.67 -8.31
C ASN A 871 -15.12 -21.79 -7.53
N VAL A 872 -15.53 -22.23 -6.33
CA VAL A 872 -16.42 -21.45 -5.44
C VAL A 872 -15.76 -20.13 -5.02
N ASP A 873 -14.48 -20.15 -4.64
CA ASP A 873 -13.73 -18.95 -4.24
C ASP A 873 -13.67 -17.91 -5.38
N ASN A 874 -13.46 -18.36 -6.63
CA ASN A 874 -13.43 -17.49 -7.80
C ASN A 874 -14.80 -16.84 -8.10
N GLU A 875 -15.89 -17.60 -8.04
CA GLU A 875 -17.22 -17.05 -8.29
C GLU A 875 -17.68 -16.11 -7.16
N VAL A 876 -17.36 -16.41 -5.89
CA VAL A 876 -17.59 -15.48 -4.77
C VAL A 876 -16.89 -14.14 -5.01
N SER A 877 -15.61 -14.16 -5.41
CA SER A 877 -14.85 -12.94 -5.70
C SER A 877 -15.48 -12.10 -6.81
N LYS A 878 -15.92 -12.74 -7.90
CA LYS A 878 -16.60 -12.08 -9.02
C LYS A 878 -17.93 -11.46 -8.61
N LEU A 879 -18.76 -12.16 -7.85
CA LEU A 879 -20.05 -11.66 -7.36
C LEU A 879 -19.88 -10.50 -6.38
N GLN A 880 -18.84 -10.50 -5.54
CA GLN A 880 -18.52 -9.38 -4.66
C GLN A 880 -18.18 -8.10 -5.42
N ILE A 881 -17.46 -8.20 -6.55
CA ILE A 881 -17.18 -7.05 -7.43
C ILE A 881 -18.48 -6.48 -8.02
N LEU A 882 -19.37 -7.35 -8.50
CA LEU A 882 -20.66 -6.93 -9.05
C LEU A 882 -21.55 -6.24 -8.00
N LYS A 883 -21.57 -6.79 -6.78
CA LYS A 883 -22.28 -6.18 -5.65
C LYS A 883 -21.74 -4.80 -5.29
N ALA A 884 -20.42 -4.61 -5.30
CA ALA A 884 -19.80 -3.31 -5.05
C ALA A 884 -20.19 -2.27 -6.11
N ALA A 885 -20.21 -2.66 -7.40
CA ALA A 885 -20.67 -1.80 -8.49
C ALA A 885 -22.16 -1.40 -8.33
N HIS A 886 -23.02 -2.36 -7.98
CA HIS A 886 -24.44 -2.10 -7.70
C HIS A 886 -24.63 -1.10 -6.54
N LEU A 887 -23.89 -1.28 -5.44
CA LEU A 887 -23.95 -0.38 -4.29
C LEU A 887 -23.49 1.04 -4.64
N ASN A 888 -22.42 1.20 -5.43
CA ASN A 888 -21.97 2.52 -5.90
C ASN A 888 -23.07 3.22 -6.70
N GLN A 889 -23.73 2.51 -7.61
CA GLN A 889 -24.86 3.05 -8.37
C GLN A 889 -26.01 3.48 -7.45
N ILE A 890 -26.36 2.69 -6.44
CA ILE A 890 -27.38 3.06 -5.46
C ILE A 890 -26.97 4.31 -4.68
N TYR A 891 -25.74 4.39 -4.18
CA TYR A 891 -25.27 5.54 -3.42
C TYR A 891 -25.25 6.81 -4.26
N GLN A 892 -24.84 6.73 -5.53
CA GLN A 892 -24.89 7.84 -6.46
C GLN A 892 -26.32 8.35 -6.65
N LEU A 893 -27.27 7.43 -6.88
CA LEU A 893 -28.69 7.80 -7.02
C LEU A 893 -29.26 8.41 -5.73
N GLN A 894 -28.87 7.91 -4.55
CA GLN A 894 -29.27 8.51 -3.27
C GLN A 894 -28.73 9.93 -3.11
N ASP A 895 -27.46 10.16 -3.45
CA ASP A 895 -26.84 11.48 -3.36
C ASP A 895 -27.51 12.46 -4.35
N GLU A 896 -27.86 12.01 -5.57
CA GLU A 896 -28.66 12.81 -6.51
C GLU A 896 -30.03 13.17 -5.93
N LEU A 897 -30.68 12.24 -5.23
CA LEU A 897 -31.99 12.44 -4.63
C LEU A 897 -31.99 13.43 -3.47
N ILE A 898 -30.91 13.48 -2.71
CA ILE A 898 -30.78 14.36 -1.55
C ILE A 898 -30.27 15.74 -1.96
N HIS A 899 -29.27 15.80 -2.84
CA HIS A 899 -28.54 17.05 -3.09
C HIS A 899 -28.81 17.68 -4.46
N LYS A 900 -29.16 16.90 -5.50
CA LYS A 900 -29.29 17.40 -6.88
C LYS A 900 -30.73 17.69 -7.27
N TYR A 901 -31.65 16.75 -7.06
CA TYR A 901 -33.06 16.91 -7.47
C TYR A 901 -33.80 18.00 -6.66
N PRO A 902 -33.69 18.10 -5.32
CA PRO A 902 -34.47 19.09 -4.56
C PRO A 902 -34.25 20.56 -4.97
N PRO A 903 -33.02 21.09 -5.05
CA PRO A 903 -32.82 22.49 -5.43
C PRO A 903 -33.21 22.77 -6.89
N GLN A 904 -33.06 21.79 -7.79
CA GLN A 904 -33.50 21.93 -9.18
C GLN A 904 -35.03 21.98 -9.30
N ILE A 905 -35.73 21.12 -8.57
CA ILE A 905 -37.21 21.11 -8.50
C ILE A 905 -37.70 22.42 -7.89
N GLU A 906 -37.08 22.89 -6.81
CA GLU A 906 -37.45 24.15 -6.17
C GLU A 906 -37.27 25.34 -7.13
N ARG A 907 -36.12 25.41 -7.81
CA ARG A 907 -35.85 26.44 -8.83
C ARG A 907 -36.88 26.43 -9.96
N LEU A 908 -37.21 25.25 -10.49
CA LEU A 908 -38.22 25.13 -11.55
C LEU A 908 -39.62 25.49 -11.06
N LYS A 909 -39.99 25.15 -9.81
CA LYS A 909 -41.26 25.56 -9.20
C LYS A 909 -41.34 27.07 -8.99
N GLN A 910 -40.26 27.69 -8.52
CA GLN A 910 -40.18 29.15 -8.38
C GLN A 910 -40.33 29.83 -9.76
N MET A 911 -39.62 29.33 -10.78
CA MET A 911 -39.73 29.84 -12.15
C MET A 911 -41.15 29.64 -12.73
N GLN A 912 -41.78 28.49 -12.48
CA GLN A 912 -43.15 28.21 -12.87
C GLN A 912 -44.13 29.22 -12.23
N GLN A 913 -43.95 29.52 -10.95
CA GLN A 913 -44.79 30.48 -10.23
C GLN A 913 -44.59 31.90 -10.75
N SER A 914 -43.34 32.34 -10.93
CA SER A 914 -43.01 33.64 -11.53
C SER A 914 -43.66 33.82 -12.91
N ILE A 915 -43.60 32.81 -13.78
CA ILE A 915 -44.23 32.87 -15.11
C ILE A 915 -45.76 32.94 -15.01
N LYS A 916 -46.39 32.20 -14.09
CA LYS A 916 -47.85 32.29 -13.86
C LYS A 916 -48.26 33.68 -13.40
N ASP A 917 -47.52 34.27 -12.47
CA ASP A 917 -47.77 35.62 -11.96
C ASP A 917 -47.55 36.67 -13.05
N ASP A 918 -46.57 36.47 -13.93
CA ASP A 918 -46.32 37.31 -15.11
C ASP A 918 -47.41 37.18 -16.18
N ILE A 919 -47.99 35.99 -16.37
CA ILE A 919 -49.17 35.79 -17.24
C ILE A 919 -50.37 36.56 -16.67
N ILE A 920 -50.58 36.53 -15.35
CA ILE A 920 -51.63 37.32 -14.69
C ILE A 920 -51.37 38.82 -14.89
N LEU A 921 -50.14 39.29 -14.65
CA LEU A 921 -49.73 40.68 -14.85
C LEU A 921 -50.01 41.13 -16.29
N ARG A 922 -49.62 40.31 -17.28
CA ARG A 922 -49.88 40.56 -18.69
C ARG A 922 -51.37 40.60 -19.02
N ASN A 923 -52.18 39.70 -18.46
CA ASN A 923 -53.62 39.64 -18.71
C ASN A 923 -54.36 40.82 -18.07
N ASN A 924 -53.90 41.30 -16.92
CA ASN A 924 -54.39 42.53 -16.28
C ASN A 924 -53.95 43.81 -17.03
N ASN A 925 -52.96 43.70 -17.93
CA ASN A 925 -52.48 44.78 -18.79
C ASN A 925 -52.57 44.35 -20.27
N PRO A 926 -53.79 44.18 -20.82
CA PRO A 926 -53.99 43.71 -22.20
C PRO A 926 -53.38 44.69 -23.22
N ALA A 927 -53.06 44.19 -24.41
CA ALA A 927 -52.62 45.07 -25.49
C ALA A 927 -53.79 45.97 -25.94
N SER A 928 -53.57 47.28 -25.98
CA SER A 928 -54.50 48.22 -26.61
C SER A 928 -54.43 48.13 -28.14
N ASP A 929 -55.52 48.50 -28.82
CA ASP A 929 -55.59 48.54 -30.29
C ASP A 929 -54.53 49.49 -30.89
N GLU A 930 -54.16 50.54 -30.14
CA GLU A 930 -53.05 51.43 -30.45
C GLU A 930 -51.82 51.08 -29.58
N PHE A 931 -50.65 50.88 -30.20
CA PHE A 931 -49.41 50.56 -29.47
C PHE A 931 -49.02 51.71 -28.56
N GLN A 932 -48.65 51.42 -27.31
CA GLN A 932 -48.04 52.41 -26.40
C GLN A 932 -46.95 51.75 -25.55
N ILE A 933 -45.79 52.41 -25.48
CA ILE A 933 -44.69 52.02 -24.59
C ILE A 933 -44.14 53.26 -23.88
N LYS A 934 -43.90 53.14 -22.58
CA LYS A 934 -43.29 54.23 -21.79
C LYS A 934 -41.79 53.97 -21.69
N ILE A 935 -40.99 54.85 -22.28
CA ILE A 935 -39.53 54.86 -22.17
C ILE A 935 -39.15 56.19 -21.48
N TYR A 936 -38.52 56.11 -20.31
CA TYR A 936 -38.38 57.21 -19.35
C TYR A 936 -39.74 57.90 -19.09
N ASP A 937 -39.83 59.22 -19.26
CA ASP A 937 -41.06 59.99 -19.09
C ASP A 937 -41.83 60.22 -20.40
N THR A 938 -41.41 59.58 -21.50
CA THR A 938 -42.03 59.74 -22.82
C THR A 938 -42.84 58.51 -23.22
N ILE A 939 -44.07 58.72 -23.67
CA ILE A 939 -44.94 57.68 -24.23
C ILE A 939 -44.74 57.66 -25.74
N PHE A 940 -44.41 56.49 -26.30
CA PHE A 940 -44.28 56.28 -27.73
C PHE A 940 -45.46 55.46 -28.25
N ASP A 941 -46.11 55.94 -29.30
CA ASP A 941 -47.22 55.31 -30.01
C ASP A 941 -46.80 54.59 -31.32
N ASN A 942 -45.56 54.80 -31.74
CA ASN A 942 -44.96 54.19 -32.93
C ASN A 942 -43.79 53.25 -32.57
N ARG A 943 -43.94 51.96 -32.93
CA ARG A 943 -42.95 50.89 -32.65
C ARG A 943 -41.56 51.18 -33.22
N GLU A 944 -41.47 51.78 -34.41
CA GLU A 944 -40.19 52.08 -35.07
C GLU A 944 -39.45 53.21 -34.34
N ASN A 945 -40.16 54.24 -33.88
CA ASN A 945 -39.57 55.34 -33.13
C ASN A 945 -39.10 54.91 -31.73
N ALA A 946 -39.91 54.12 -31.03
CA ALA A 946 -39.53 53.54 -29.73
C ALA A 946 -38.29 52.64 -29.85
N GLY A 947 -38.26 51.76 -30.86
CA GLY A 947 -37.13 50.87 -31.10
C GLY A 947 -35.83 51.59 -31.49
N LYS A 948 -35.92 52.66 -32.30
CA LYS A 948 -34.75 53.52 -32.62
C LYS A 948 -34.16 54.18 -31.38
N LEU A 949 -35.00 54.62 -30.44
CA LEU A 949 -34.54 55.17 -29.17
C LEU A 949 -33.80 54.11 -28.33
N ILE A 950 -34.36 52.88 -28.25
CA ILE A 950 -33.70 51.77 -27.54
C ILE A 950 -32.33 51.46 -28.14
N ILE A 951 -32.20 51.43 -29.47
CA ILE A 951 -30.91 51.24 -30.17
C ILE A 951 -29.92 52.36 -29.84
N ALA A 952 -30.38 53.62 -29.88
CA ALA A 952 -29.54 54.78 -29.56
C ALA A 952 -29.04 54.77 -28.11
N LEU A 953 -29.85 54.25 -27.18
CA LEU A 953 -29.47 54.08 -25.77
C LEU A 953 -28.54 52.88 -25.58
N ALA A 954 -28.73 51.79 -26.32
CA ALA A 954 -27.89 50.60 -26.28
C ALA A 954 -26.43 50.89 -26.66
N ASN A 955 -26.20 51.77 -27.63
CA ASN A 955 -24.85 52.21 -28.01
C ASN A 955 -24.12 52.99 -26.90
N LYS A 956 -24.80 53.37 -25.82
CA LYS A 956 -24.21 54.07 -24.66
C LYS A 956 -23.93 53.13 -23.48
N VAL A 957 -24.36 51.87 -23.55
CA VAL A 957 -24.11 50.87 -22.50
C VAL A 957 -22.80 50.17 -22.83
N THR A 958 -21.90 50.11 -21.84
CA THR A 958 -20.59 49.46 -21.95
C THR A 958 -20.44 48.36 -20.90
N ASP A 959 -19.37 47.58 -20.97
CA ASP A 959 -19.00 46.54 -20.00
C ASP A 959 -18.92 47.04 -18.55
N LYS A 960 -18.71 48.35 -18.35
CA LYS A 960 -18.64 49.02 -17.04
C LYS A 960 -19.94 49.74 -16.63
N SER A 961 -20.97 49.72 -17.47
CA SER A 961 -22.24 50.40 -17.19
C SER A 961 -23.18 49.50 -16.38
N PRO A 962 -23.87 50.00 -15.34
CA PRO A 962 -24.97 49.26 -14.71
C PRO A 962 -26.14 49.11 -15.69
N ASP A 963 -27.01 48.13 -15.44
CA ASP A 963 -28.22 47.90 -16.25
C ASP A 963 -29.04 49.19 -16.38
N LEU A 964 -29.21 49.64 -17.63
CA LEU A 964 -29.87 50.90 -17.91
C LEU A 964 -31.38 50.68 -17.98
N PHE A 965 -32.10 51.13 -16.95
CA PHE A 965 -33.56 51.12 -16.96
C PHE A 965 -34.11 51.99 -18.10
N LEU A 966 -34.95 51.38 -18.95
CA LEU A 966 -35.61 52.02 -20.07
C LEU A 966 -37.00 52.51 -19.71
N GLY A 967 -37.80 51.70 -19.03
CA GLY A 967 -39.20 52.02 -18.74
C GLY A 967 -40.08 50.80 -18.55
N LEU A 968 -41.39 50.99 -18.74
CA LEU A 968 -42.40 49.95 -18.52
C LEU A 968 -43.19 49.67 -19.80
N TYR A 969 -43.37 48.39 -20.11
CA TYR A 969 -44.24 47.92 -21.17
C TYR A 969 -45.17 46.84 -20.64
N ARG A 970 -46.49 47.12 -20.62
CA ARG A 970 -47.53 46.20 -20.14
C ARG A 970 -47.26 45.62 -18.73
N GLY A 971 -46.69 46.44 -17.85
CA GLY A 971 -46.31 46.06 -16.48
C GLY A 971 -44.90 45.46 -16.35
N PHE A 972 -44.23 45.12 -17.45
CA PHE A 972 -42.86 44.60 -17.44
C PHE A 972 -41.84 45.74 -17.48
N LYS A 973 -40.83 45.65 -16.61
CA LYS A 973 -39.65 46.52 -16.58
C LYS A 973 -38.71 46.15 -17.71
N LEU A 974 -38.32 47.17 -18.47
CA LEU A 974 -37.35 47.03 -19.55
C LEU A 974 -36.02 47.64 -19.12
N SER A 975 -34.93 46.91 -19.32
CA SER A 975 -33.56 47.40 -19.07
C SER A 975 -32.63 46.98 -20.20
N LEU A 976 -31.54 47.73 -20.40
CA LEU A 976 -30.45 47.33 -21.28
C LEU A 976 -29.27 46.83 -20.46
N HIS A 977 -28.77 45.67 -20.85
CA HIS A 977 -27.61 45.04 -20.26
C HIS A 977 -26.53 44.81 -21.32
N PHE A 978 -25.26 44.99 -20.97
CA PHE A 978 -24.14 44.68 -21.88
C PHE A 978 -23.63 43.27 -21.62
N ASN A 979 -23.83 42.36 -22.57
CA ASN A 979 -23.34 40.99 -22.45
C ASN A 979 -21.85 40.95 -22.81
N GLN A 980 -20.99 40.71 -21.80
CA GLN A 980 -19.54 40.69 -21.95
C GLN A 980 -19.04 39.57 -22.88
N PHE A 981 -19.79 38.47 -23.04
CA PHE A 981 -19.40 37.36 -23.90
C PHE A 981 -19.66 37.63 -25.37
N THR A 982 -20.80 38.25 -25.70
CA THR A 982 -21.18 38.56 -27.09
C THR A 982 -20.74 39.96 -27.53
N SER A 983 -20.32 40.81 -26.59
CA SER A 983 -20.01 42.23 -26.80
C SER A 983 -21.17 43.03 -27.41
N LEU A 984 -22.41 42.59 -27.16
CA LEU A 984 -23.64 43.20 -27.64
C LEU A 984 -24.54 43.56 -26.46
N ALA A 985 -25.37 44.59 -26.65
CA ALA A 985 -26.41 44.94 -25.70
C ALA A 985 -27.62 44.00 -25.86
N GLU A 986 -28.25 43.66 -24.75
CA GLU A 986 -29.47 42.83 -24.67
C GLU A 986 -30.55 43.59 -23.91
N ILE A 987 -31.81 43.23 -24.17
CA ILE A 987 -32.97 43.83 -23.50
C ILE A 987 -33.47 42.86 -22.44
N PHE A 988 -33.36 43.26 -21.18
CA PHE A 988 -34.01 42.56 -20.07
C PHE A 988 -35.47 42.98 -20.00
N VAL A 989 -36.35 41.97 -19.90
CA VAL A 989 -37.79 42.11 -19.74
C VAL A 989 -38.15 41.45 -18.42
N ASP A 990 -38.36 42.26 -17.39
CA ASP A 990 -38.43 41.83 -15.99
C ASP A 990 -39.80 42.09 -15.37
N ALA A 991 -40.27 41.14 -14.59
CA ALA A 991 -41.40 41.30 -13.67
C ALA A 991 -41.17 40.42 -12.44
N ASN A 992 -41.96 39.36 -12.23
CA ASN A 992 -41.67 38.32 -11.25
C ASN A 992 -40.67 37.29 -11.80
N GLY A 993 -40.61 37.15 -13.13
CA GLY A 993 -39.57 36.44 -13.86
C GLY A 993 -38.57 37.39 -14.55
N HIS A 994 -37.45 36.82 -15.02
CA HIS A 994 -36.40 37.51 -15.76
C HIS A 994 -36.29 36.91 -17.17
N TYR A 995 -36.45 37.73 -18.20
CA TYR A 995 -36.40 37.29 -19.60
C TYR A 995 -35.46 38.18 -20.42
N ILE A 996 -34.81 37.57 -21.41
CA ILE A 996 -33.81 38.25 -22.25
C ILE A 996 -34.31 38.28 -23.69
N ALA A 997 -34.23 39.45 -24.32
CA ALA A 997 -34.47 39.66 -25.74
C ALA A 997 -33.19 40.16 -26.42
N ASP A 998 -32.78 39.49 -27.50
CA ASP A 998 -31.65 39.95 -28.31
C ASP A 998 -31.98 41.29 -28.99
N LEU A 999 -31.06 42.24 -28.89
CA LEU A 999 -31.16 43.53 -29.56
C LEU A 999 -30.52 43.46 -30.95
N ASN A 1000 -31.28 43.81 -31.99
CA ASN A 1000 -30.75 44.02 -33.34
C ASN A 1000 -30.47 45.51 -33.55
N PRO A 1001 -29.20 45.92 -33.74
CA PRO A 1001 -28.82 47.33 -33.83
C PRO A 1001 -29.32 48.02 -35.11
N SER A 1002 -29.86 47.27 -36.08
CA SER A 1002 -30.31 47.80 -37.38
C SER A 1002 -31.83 47.80 -37.57
N ASN A 1003 -32.61 47.31 -36.60
CA ASN A 1003 -34.06 47.13 -36.76
C ASN A 1003 -34.84 47.53 -35.50
N GLY A 1004 -35.28 48.80 -35.44
CA GLY A 1004 -36.04 49.35 -34.31
C GLY A 1004 -37.37 48.65 -34.11
N TYR A 1005 -38.21 48.58 -35.15
CA TYR A 1005 -39.48 47.86 -35.11
C TYR A 1005 -39.32 46.40 -34.66
N GLY A 1006 -38.33 45.69 -35.21
CA GLY A 1006 -38.05 44.30 -34.87
C GLY A 1006 -37.71 44.07 -33.39
N ASN A 1007 -37.03 45.01 -32.73
CA ASN A 1007 -36.72 44.90 -31.31
C ASN A 1007 -37.97 44.99 -30.44
N ILE A 1008 -38.92 45.87 -30.78
CA ILE A 1008 -40.20 45.95 -30.07
C ILE A 1008 -41.01 44.66 -30.27
N ILE A 1009 -41.02 44.11 -31.49
CA ILE A 1009 -41.68 42.83 -31.77
C ILE A 1009 -41.08 41.69 -30.94
N ARG A 1010 -39.76 41.66 -30.70
CA ARG A 1010 -39.13 40.65 -29.84
C ARG A 1010 -39.56 40.75 -28.37
N ILE A 1011 -39.68 41.97 -27.84
CA ILE A 1011 -40.23 42.21 -26.50
C ILE A 1011 -41.69 41.72 -26.43
N GLU A 1012 -42.50 42.08 -27.42
CA GLU A 1012 -43.89 41.60 -27.51
C GLU A 1012 -43.98 40.07 -27.61
N ASN A 1013 -43.10 39.44 -28.39
CA ASN A 1013 -43.06 37.98 -28.56
C ASN A 1013 -42.67 37.26 -27.27
N ILE A 1014 -41.77 37.82 -26.46
CA ILE A 1014 -41.43 37.27 -25.14
C ILE A 1014 -42.65 37.27 -24.21
N ILE A 1015 -43.40 38.36 -24.20
CA ILE A 1015 -44.60 38.51 -23.37
C ILE A 1015 -45.77 37.65 -23.91
N LYS A 1016 -45.90 37.51 -25.23
CA LYS A 1016 -46.91 36.64 -25.87
C LYS A 1016 -46.58 35.14 -25.71
N GLY A 1017 -45.30 34.77 -25.69
CA GLY A 1017 -44.84 33.38 -25.58
C GLY A 1017 -44.65 32.89 -24.14
N LEU A 1018 -45.28 33.52 -23.15
CA LEU A 1018 -45.17 33.09 -21.75
C LEU A 1018 -45.83 31.71 -21.53
N GLU A 1019 -46.90 31.40 -22.25
CA GLU A 1019 -47.55 30.09 -22.25
C GLU A 1019 -46.60 28.98 -22.73
N ASP A 1020 -45.92 29.19 -23.85
CA ASP A 1020 -44.94 28.23 -24.38
C ASP A 1020 -43.76 28.02 -23.42
N LYS A 1021 -43.32 29.10 -22.74
CA LYS A 1021 -42.29 29.02 -21.70
C LYS A 1021 -42.79 28.26 -20.48
N LEU A 1022 -44.03 28.50 -20.05
CA LEU A 1022 -44.65 27.78 -18.94
C LEU A 1022 -44.77 26.29 -19.28
N GLU A 1023 -45.16 25.94 -20.51
CA GLU A 1023 -45.23 24.56 -20.98
C GLU A 1023 -43.85 23.88 -20.95
N LYS A 1024 -42.79 24.53 -21.43
CA LYS A 1024 -41.42 24.01 -21.34
C LYS A 1024 -40.96 23.79 -19.90
N VAL A 1025 -41.25 24.73 -19.00
CA VAL A 1025 -40.92 24.57 -17.57
C VAL A 1025 -41.71 23.41 -16.96
N ASN A 1026 -42.98 23.23 -17.34
CA ASN A 1026 -43.78 22.09 -16.90
C ASN A 1026 -43.24 20.75 -17.41
N GLN A 1027 -42.81 20.69 -18.69
CA GLN A 1027 -42.18 19.51 -19.27
C GLN A 1027 -40.88 19.18 -18.54
N ASN A 1028 -39.98 20.14 -18.37
CA ASN A 1028 -38.72 19.95 -17.63
C ASN A 1028 -38.97 19.51 -16.18
N LEU A 1029 -39.98 20.09 -15.51
CA LEU A 1029 -40.36 19.69 -14.15
C LEU A 1029 -40.90 18.26 -14.11
N ALA A 1030 -41.73 17.87 -15.09
CA ALA A 1030 -42.26 16.51 -15.21
C ALA A 1030 -41.15 15.48 -15.51
N GLU A 1031 -40.24 15.77 -16.43
CA GLU A 1031 -39.07 14.93 -16.73
C GLU A 1031 -38.16 14.77 -15.50
N LEU A 1032 -37.94 15.85 -14.76
CA LEU A 1032 -37.14 15.82 -13.54
C LEU A 1032 -37.83 15.02 -12.42
N MET A 1033 -39.16 15.15 -12.27
CA MET A 1033 -39.94 14.33 -11.34
C MET A 1033 -39.95 12.85 -11.73
N GLN A 1034 -40.04 12.54 -13.04
CA GLN A 1034 -39.96 11.17 -13.54
C GLN A 1034 -38.57 10.57 -13.34
N SER A 1035 -37.52 11.36 -13.55
CA SER A 1035 -36.13 10.95 -13.29
C SER A 1035 -35.92 10.66 -11.80
N LYS A 1036 -36.47 11.51 -10.92
CA LYS A 1036 -36.49 11.28 -9.47
C LYS A 1036 -37.22 9.98 -9.11
N GLN A 1037 -38.43 9.74 -9.65
CA GLN A 1037 -39.17 8.50 -9.42
C GLN A 1037 -38.42 7.25 -9.93
N THR A 1038 -37.74 7.37 -11.07
CA THR A 1038 -36.93 6.29 -11.63
C THR A 1038 -35.73 5.98 -10.73
N ALA A 1039 -35.08 7.02 -10.20
CA ALA A 1039 -34.01 6.88 -9.21
C ALA A 1039 -34.53 6.23 -7.91
N GLU A 1040 -35.68 6.65 -7.38
CA GLU A 1040 -36.34 6.04 -6.21
C GLU A 1040 -36.62 4.54 -6.45
N ALA A 1041 -37.16 4.18 -7.61
CA ALA A 1041 -37.45 2.80 -7.98
C ALA A 1041 -36.17 1.98 -8.15
N ALA A 1042 -35.10 2.54 -8.70
CA ALA A 1042 -33.81 1.87 -8.87
C ALA A 1042 -33.11 1.63 -7.52
N ILE A 1043 -33.18 2.58 -6.58
CA ILE A 1043 -32.65 2.42 -5.21
C ILE A 1043 -33.34 1.27 -4.46
N ALA A 1044 -34.63 1.03 -4.73
CA ALA A 1044 -35.39 -0.04 -4.11
C ALA A 1044 -35.11 -1.44 -4.68
N ARG A 1045 -34.39 -1.56 -5.82
CA ARG A 1045 -34.09 -2.86 -6.42
C ARG A 1045 -32.96 -3.57 -5.67
N PRO A 1046 -33.19 -4.82 -5.20
CA PRO A 1046 -32.12 -5.62 -4.60
C PRO A 1046 -31.09 -6.03 -5.65
N PHE A 1047 -29.91 -6.45 -5.20
CA PHE A 1047 -28.90 -7.05 -6.07
C PHE A 1047 -29.41 -8.42 -6.56
N GLU A 1048 -29.56 -8.60 -7.88
CA GLU A 1048 -30.20 -9.80 -8.46
C GLU A 1048 -29.51 -11.11 -8.07
N GLN A 1049 -28.19 -11.08 -7.87
CA GLN A 1049 -27.39 -12.26 -7.52
C GLN A 1049 -27.10 -12.35 -6.01
N GLU A 1050 -27.87 -11.66 -5.16
CA GLU A 1050 -27.66 -11.70 -3.71
C GLU A 1050 -27.83 -13.12 -3.17
N ASP A 1051 -28.88 -13.83 -3.56
CA ASP A 1051 -29.14 -15.21 -3.11
C ASP A 1051 -28.06 -16.19 -3.58
N GLU A 1052 -27.54 -16.00 -4.79
CA GLU A 1052 -26.44 -16.80 -5.34
C GLU A 1052 -25.14 -16.55 -4.56
N LEU A 1053 -24.82 -15.28 -4.29
CA LEU A 1053 -23.67 -14.90 -3.48
C LEU A 1053 -23.78 -15.46 -2.06
N GLN A 1054 -24.93 -15.37 -1.41
CA GLN A 1054 -25.15 -15.95 -0.08
C GLN A 1054 -24.99 -17.48 -0.10
N ARG A 1055 -25.56 -18.15 -1.11
CA ARG A 1055 -25.42 -19.60 -1.27
C ARG A 1055 -23.96 -20.01 -1.46
N LEU A 1056 -23.20 -19.30 -2.31
CA LEU A 1056 -21.79 -19.60 -2.55
C LEU A 1056 -20.92 -19.28 -1.32
N LEU A 1057 -21.24 -18.25 -0.55
CA LEU A 1057 -20.57 -17.96 0.73
C LEU A 1057 -20.83 -19.07 1.76
N VAL A 1058 -22.07 -19.57 1.84
CA VAL A 1058 -22.41 -20.74 2.66
C VAL A 1058 -21.67 -21.96 2.16
N ARG A 1059 -21.68 -22.24 0.85
CA ARG A 1059 -20.96 -23.39 0.27
C ARG A 1059 -19.45 -23.29 0.46
N GLN A 1060 -18.88 -22.09 0.39
CA GLN A 1060 -17.48 -21.82 0.69
C GLN A 1060 -17.19 -22.15 2.17
N ALA A 1061 -18.04 -21.71 3.09
CA ALA A 1061 -17.93 -22.01 4.52
C ALA A 1061 -18.12 -23.51 4.81
N GLU A 1062 -19.06 -24.17 4.13
CA GLU A 1062 -19.26 -25.62 4.18
C GLU A 1062 -18.05 -26.36 3.64
N LEU A 1063 -17.51 -26.02 2.47
CA LEU A 1063 -16.32 -26.67 1.92
C LEU A 1063 -15.11 -26.47 2.84
N ASN A 1064 -14.96 -25.28 3.44
CA ASN A 1064 -13.96 -25.05 4.49
C ASN A 1064 -14.19 -26.00 5.66
N SER A 1065 -15.43 -26.06 6.14
CA SER A 1065 -15.81 -26.88 7.29
C SER A 1065 -15.79 -28.37 7.00
N ASP A 1066 -16.08 -28.85 5.79
CA ASP A 1066 -16.16 -30.26 5.40
C ASP A 1066 -14.77 -30.82 5.12
N LEU A 1067 -13.91 -30.00 4.50
CA LEU A 1067 -12.47 -30.29 4.44
C LEU A 1067 -11.87 -30.34 5.85
N ASP A 1068 -12.44 -29.59 6.80
CA ASP A 1068 -12.07 -29.64 8.23
C ASP A 1068 -12.77 -30.80 9.01
N LEU A 1069 -14.03 -31.17 8.70
CA LEU A 1069 -14.91 -32.05 9.50
C LEU A 1069 -14.99 -33.50 9.01
N THR A 1070 -14.72 -33.79 7.72
CA THR A 1070 -14.65 -35.20 7.24
C THR A 1070 -13.51 -36.00 7.88
N GLU A 1071 -12.77 -35.40 8.80
CA GLU A 1071 -11.71 -36.02 9.59
C GLU A 1071 -12.06 -36.20 11.08
N THR A 1072 -13.28 -35.83 11.51
CA THR A 1072 -13.78 -36.09 12.87
C THR A 1072 -14.71 -37.29 12.99
N ALA A 1073 -15.10 -37.92 11.87
CA ALA A 1073 -16.08 -39.02 11.87
C ALA A 1073 -15.59 -40.33 12.53
N ASP A 1074 -14.29 -40.49 12.79
CA ASP A 1074 -13.74 -41.69 13.46
C ASP A 1074 -13.67 -41.56 15.00
N ILE A 1075 -14.19 -40.48 15.61
CA ILE A 1075 -14.18 -40.28 17.08
C ILE A 1075 -15.55 -39.80 17.59
N ILE A 1076 -16.64 -40.41 17.14
CA ILE A 1076 -17.98 -40.11 17.68
C ILE A 1076 -18.63 -41.42 18.13
N ASP A 1077 -18.86 -41.55 19.43
CA ASP A 1077 -19.58 -42.67 20.06
C ASP A 1077 -21.05 -42.64 19.64
N GLU A 1078 -21.72 -43.80 19.52
CA GLU A 1078 -23.07 -43.92 18.94
C GLU A 1078 -24.13 -43.06 19.66
N SER A 1079 -23.88 -42.68 20.92
CA SER A 1079 -24.74 -41.78 21.71
C SER A 1079 -24.77 -40.32 21.21
N ASP A 1080 -23.72 -39.84 20.54
CA ASP A 1080 -23.63 -38.48 19.98
C ASP A 1080 -24.35 -38.36 18.63
N LEU A 1081 -24.52 -39.49 17.92
CA LEU A 1081 -25.29 -39.57 16.67
C LEU A 1081 -26.79 -39.45 16.91
N GLU A 1082 -27.32 -40.00 18.01
CA GLU A 1082 -28.72 -39.82 18.43
C GLU A 1082 -29.02 -38.37 18.85
N LEU A 1083 -28.09 -37.68 19.51
CA LEU A 1083 -28.24 -36.28 19.91
C LEU A 1083 -28.19 -35.32 18.71
N ALA A 1084 -27.33 -35.58 17.71
CA ALA A 1084 -27.27 -34.80 16.48
C ALA A 1084 -28.49 -35.02 15.57
N GLN A 1085 -29.06 -36.24 15.56
CA GLN A 1085 -30.33 -36.51 14.88
C GLN A 1085 -31.51 -35.84 15.60
N ASN A 1086 -31.53 -35.79 16.93
CA ASN A 1086 -32.54 -35.07 17.69
C ASN A 1086 -32.47 -33.54 17.50
N ALA A 1087 -31.27 -32.97 17.38
CA ALA A 1087 -31.08 -31.55 17.05
C ALA A 1087 -31.54 -31.19 15.63
N LYS A 1088 -31.28 -32.07 14.64
CA LYS A 1088 -31.80 -31.90 13.26
C LYS A 1088 -33.32 -32.00 13.19
N THR A 1089 -33.94 -32.79 14.07
CA THR A 1089 -35.40 -32.96 14.13
C THR A 1089 -36.07 -31.76 14.80
N GLN A 1090 -35.42 -31.14 15.79
CA GLN A 1090 -35.90 -29.89 16.43
C GLN A 1090 -35.80 -28.66 15.52
N VAL A 1091 -34.79 -28.58 14.66
CA VAL A 1091 -34.66 -27.48 13.69
C VAL A 1091 -35.74 -27.58 12.59
N LYS A 1092 -36.05 -28.79 12.11
CA LYS A 1092 -37.16 -29.02 11.16
C LYS A 1092 -38.56 -28.80 11.77
N ALA A 1093 -38.73 -29.04 13.06
CA ALA A 1093 -39.99 -28.73 13.75
C ALA A 1093 -40.22 -27.20 13.86
N TYR A 1094 -39.15 -26.42 14.03
CA TYR A 1094 -39.19 -24.96 14.05
C TYR A 1094 -39.42 -24.33 12.68
N GLU A 1095 -38.93 -24.94 11.60
CA GLU A 1095 -39.21 -24.50 10.22
C GLU A 1095 -40.68 -24.71 9.83
N ASN A 1096 -41.31 -25.81 10.29
CA ASN A 1096 -42.74 -26.05 10.06
C ASN A 1096 -43.66 -25.17 10.92
N GLU A 1097 -43.26 -24.78 12.14
CA GLU A 1097 -44.03 -23.83 12.96
C GLU A 1097 -43.96 -22.39 12.42
N CYS A 1098 -42.92 -22.01 11.67
CA CYS A 1098 -42.84 -20.71 11.00
C CYS A 1098 -43.61 -20.61 9.68
N GLU A 1099 -44.01 -21.73 9.05
CA GLU A 1099 -44.88 -21.72 7.86
C GLU A 1099 -46.37 -21.56 8.23
N ASP A 1100 -46.82 -22.06 9.39
CA ASP A 1100 -48.21 -21.93 9.86
C ASP A 1100 -48.56 -20.53 10.40
N ASP A 1101 -47.55 -19.74 10.83
CA ASP A 1101 -47.74 -18.35 11.31
C ASP A 1101 -47.81 -17.30 10.17
N LEU A 1102 -47.71 -17.73 8.90
CA LEU A 1102 -47.83 -16.86 7.72
C LEU A 1102 -49.20 -16.92 7.03
N GLU A 1103 -50.18 -17.67 7.56
CA GLU A 1103 -51.54 -17.79 6.98
C GLU A 1103 -52.70 -17.22 7.83
N ILE A 1104 -52.45 -16.29 8.77
CA ILE A 1104 -53.52 -15.52 9.47
C ILE A 1104 -53.34 -14.00 9.34
#